data_AF-A0A2V0P882-F1
#
_entry.id   AF-A0A2V0P882-F1
#
_cell.length_a   1.000
_cell.length_b   1.000
_cell.length_c   1.000
_cell.angle_alpha   90.00
_cell.angle_beta   90.00
_cell.angle_gamma   90.00
#
_symmetry.space_group_name_H-M   'P 1'
#
loop_
_entity.id
_entity.type
_entity.pdbx_description
1 polymer ?
#
loop_
_entity_poly.entity_id
_entity_poly.type
_entity_poly.pdbx_seq_one_letter_code
_entity_poly.pdbx_strand_id
1 'polypeptide(L)'
;MERGRGRIQISCAANVSLILLLAAGAANAAGGRKPAPFVLPGCSVMFEPGAPCWAEPAPGQKGCCMQGFACERDESSTSRRRCMQLPSARQSFTATAAQACSRRVAPDGDCGSAAGGDGGPDPGACCADGFSCQADRPATDAGAASNGTAAVAYTCKADSAFQPLAAVASSAAQLPPSVPALPSGACSCRVNSSGKPVRRDCPSPWDHPAGATRARPALTVDAAGALTVAATGAPAALRGVNWFGWEVNDRNPGGLKAFCDDNAKSCPPGGEIPPHDYPSAAVGAAGQNAMQIYYWGKRRLTNDFATVAWRMRLLGFNAVRLPFSFAALAQELADDPPVTACVNELDEWIAASKTFDPQLLAAGAAPQLPAAYAYSGMRHPPDAPGQPAACAGPWTAPFLPSYDGPRAGLGSELRLTICNWYLPSGAGVLGLHRFLWQVQYLVSQGFYVILDFHPTSDATDPNAADPNAADPALLAANWGALWGALVQLPSYKASMKGRVIADLINEASKYGCQWDVTCHGCAAGSELVARASDAIRDAEPDALISVNGMGQDGAGGGCGPGAYRGMNWGDGFITNKKTVTKLGLSDPSFLFRYSLADGSARQQLLAPHPYPSSITGWASAYDSKSAARKRWDLSWGKKARGKDRLSDGKTKVPRAAVLLGEFGVLDTGNNTEVNGDTTAWSAADGQWLSTLSKYTRSTLGARASWLVWAWNANSGDTRGIVGPQTTWREVQWTKVRALVRSWGLRPWFCAALPAGDAAAYGCGAGGAPVY
;
A
#
# COMPACT_ATOMS: atom_id res chain seq x y z
N MET A 1 47.12 -32.82 31.83
CA MET A 1 46.08 -33.54 32.59
C MET A 1 45.22 -34.31 31.60
N GLU A 2 44.95 -35.57 31.96
CA GLU A 2 44.10 -36.61 31.33
C GLU A 2 42.75 -36.10 30.79
N ARG A 3 41.97 -36.77 29.93
CA ARG A 3 41.98 -37.96 29.05
C ARG A 3 40.67 -37.81 28.24
N GLY A 4 40.61 -38.32 27.01
CA GLY A 4 39.33 -38.50 26.31
C GLY A 4 39.46 -38.70 24.80
N ARG A 5 39.80 -39.92 24.38
CA ARG A 5 39.89 -40.34 22.97
C ARG A 5 38.54 -40.90 22.50
N GLY A 6 38.02 -40.37 21.40
CA GLY A 6 37.02 -41.02 20.54
C GLY A 6 37.58 -41.17 19.13
N ARG A 7 37.73 -42.41 18.65
CA ARG A 7 38.21 -42.77 17.30
C ARG A 7 37.05 -42.75 16.31
N ILE A 8 37.26 -42.21 15.10
CA ILE A 8 36.47 -42.49 13.90
C ILE A 8 37.39 -43.21 12.91
N GLN A 9 37.00 -44.43 12.52
CA GLN A 9 37.65 -45.21 11.46
C GLN A 9 37.18 -44.71 10.09
N ILE A 10 38.14 -44.44 9.20
CA ILE A 10 37.92 -44.28 7.76
C ILE A 10 38.61 -45.47 7.10
N SER A 11 37.84 -46.33 6.44
CA SER A 11 38.36 -47.40 5.58
C SER A 11 38.14 -47.02 4.13
N CYS A 12 39.24 -46.89 3.39
CA CYS A 12 39.25 -46.96 1.93
C CYS A 12 39.40 -48.43 1.51
N ALA A 13 38.59 -48.88 0.55
CA ALA A 13 38.96 -49.98 -0.35
C ALA A 13 38.22 -49.80 -1.68
N ALA A 14 39.01 -49.80 -2.74
CA ALA A 14 38.58 -49.75 -4.13
C ALA A 14 38.07 -51.11 -4.61
N ASN A 15 37.20 -51.12 -5.62
CA ASN A 15 37.27 -52.12 -6.69
C ASN A 15 36.70 -51.54 -8.00
N VAL A 16 37.51 -51.71 -9.04
CA VAL A 16 37.31 -51.35 -10.45
C VAL A 16 37.01 -52.65 -11.21
N SER A 17 36.15 -52.57 -12.24
CA SER A 17 36.01 -53.42 -13.46
C SER A 17 34.54 -53.75 -13.73
N LEU A 18 33.96 -53.71 -14.94
CA LEU A 18 34.43 -53.43 -16.31
C LEU A 18 33.17 -53.50 -17.25
N ILE A 19 32.94 -52.46 -18.07
CA ILE A 19 32.45 -52.43 -19.50
C ILE A 19 31.06 -53.09 -19.84
N LEU A 20 30.09 -52.57 -20.64
CA LEU A 20 30.08 -52.13 -22.06
C LEU A 20 28.73 -51.41 -22.42
N LEU A 21 28.81 -50.29 -23.16
CA LEU A 21 27.90 -49.70 -24.17
C LEU A 21 26.34 -49.74 -24.02
N LEU A 22 25.73 -48.54 -23.97
CA LEU A 22 25.03 -47.92 -25.12
C LEU A 22 24.47 -46.54 -24.71
N ALA A 23 24.77 -45.52 -25.52
CA ALA A 23 24.25 -44.17 -25.39
C ALA A 23 22.92 -44.03 -26.14
N ALA A 24 21.88 -43.50 -25.46
CA ALA A 24 20.92 -42.53 -26.01
C ALA A 24 19.82 -42.23 -24.97
N GLY A 25 19.69 -40.94 -24.59
CA GLY A 25 18.42 -40.31 -24.25
C GLY A 25 17.80 -40.57 -22.87
N ALA A 26 18.12 -39.71 -21.89
CA ALA A 26 17.18 -39.35 -20.81
C ALA A 26 17.56 -38.02 -20.17
N ALA A 27 17.09 -36.91 -20.75
CA ALA A 27 17.01 -35.64 -20.05
C ALA A 27 15.76 -35.67 -19.15
N ASN A 28 15.99 -35.61 -17.84
CA ASN A 28 15.14 -35.13 -16.75
C ASN A 28 13.63 -35.08 -16.97
N ALA A 29 12.95 -36.09 -16.43
CA ALA A 29 11.56 -36.02 -16.00
C ALA A 29 11.43 -35.12 -14.75
N ALA A 30 11.41 -33.80 -14.96
CA ALA A 30 10.79 -32.86 -14.03
C ALA A 30 9.38 -32.52 -14.55
N GLY A 31 8.47 -33.50 -14.45
CA GLY A 31 7.07 -33.35 -14.82
C GLY A 31 6.33 -32.53 -13.77
N GLY A 32 6.59 -31.22 -13.72
CA GLY A 32 5.65 -30.28 -13.10
C GLY A 32 4.32 -30.40 -13.84
N ARG A 33 3.26 -30.79 -13.14
CA ARG A 33 1.90 -30.75 -13.71
C ARG A 33 1.65 -29.32 -14.18
N LYS A 34 1.62 -29.10 -15.49
CA LYS A 34 1.07 -27.87 -16.06
C LYS A 34 -0.34 -27.71 -15.49
N PRO A 35 -0.71 -26.54 -14.95
CA PRO A 35 -2.07 -26.31 -14.51
C PRO A 35 -3.02 -26.60 -15.67
N ALA A 36 -4.15 -27.25 -15.38
CA ALA A 36 -5.16 -27.49 -16.39
C ALA A 36 -5.64 -26.12 -16.94
N PRO A 37 -5.79 -25.96 -18.27
CA PRO A 37 -6.19 -24.68 -18.85
C PRO A 37 -7.53 -24.22 -18.28
N PHE A 38 -7.59 -22.93 -17.93
CA PHE A 38 -8.76 -22.24 -17.38
C PHE A 38 -9.97 -22.34 -18.34
N VAL A 39 -11.05 -22.99 -17.90
CA VAL A 39 -12.27 -23.17 -18.71
C VAL A 39 -13.25 -22.03 -18.46
N LEU A 40 -13.52 -21.23 -19.49
CA LEU A 40 -14.48 -20.13 -19.43
C LEU A 40 -15.91 -20.65 -19.16
N PRO A 41 -16.78 -19.90 -18.44
CA PRO A 41 -18.16 -20.30 -18.20
C PRO A 41 -18.92 -20.58 -19.51
N GLY A 42 -19.48 -21.79 -19.64
CA GLY A 42 -20.17 -22.24 -20.84
C GLY A 42 -19.32 -23.02 -21.84
N CYS A 43 -18.04 -23.23 -21.55
CA CYS A 43 -17.13 -24.06 -22.33
C CYS A 43 -16.90 -25.42 -21.63
N SER A 44 -16.78 -26.49 -22.42
CA SER A 44 -16.52 -27.85 -21.97
C SER A 44 -15.08 -28.29 -22.27
N VAL A 45 -14.44 -27.67 -23.26
CA VAL A 45 -13.06 -27.93 -23.70
C VAL A 45 -12.42 -26.60 -24.09
N MET A 46 -11.21 -26.36 -23.62
CA MET A 46 -10.40 -25.20 -24.01
C MET A 46 -9.28 -25.62 -24.95
N PHE A 47 -9.13 -24.91 -26.06
CA PHE A 47 -8.12 -25.15 -27.08
C PHE A 47 -6.94 -24.18 -26.90
N GLU A 48 -5.72 -24.70 -26.98
CA GLU A 48 -4.48 -23.91 -26.94
C GLU A 48 -4.31 -23.04 -28.21
N PRO A 49 -3.47 -21.98 -28.17
CA PRO A 49 -3.11 -21.18 -29.34
C PRO A 49 -2.65 -22.06 -30.52
N GLY A 50 -3.23 -21.83 -31.70
CA GLY A 50 -2.93 -22.58 -32.92
C GLY A 50 -3.57 -23.97 -33.01
N ALA A 51 -4.24 -24.45 -31.96
CA ALA A 51 -4.93 -25.74 -31.98
C ALA A 51 -6.17 -25.71 -32.91
N PRO A 52 -6.50 -26.82 -33.58
CA PRO A 52 -7.71 -26.92 -34.40
C PRO A 52 -8.95 -26.81 -33.52
N CYS A 53 -9.86 -25.90 -33.86
CA CYS A 53 -11.11 -25.71 -33.16
C CYS A 53 -12.26 -26.05 -34.11
N TRP A 54 -13.14 -26.97 -33.73
CA TRP A 54 -14.18 -27.53 -34.61
C TRP A 54 -15.56 -27.07 -34.14
N ALA A 55 -16.50 -26.91 -35.07
CA ALA A 55 -17.83 -26.36 -34.81
C ALA A 55 -18.79 -27.35 -34.11
N GLU A 56 -18.43 -28.61 -33.92
CA GLU A 56 -19.25 -29.57 -33.17
C GLU A 56 -18.37 -30.43 -32.27
N PRO A 57 -18.26 -30.07 -30.98
CA PRO A 57 -17.89 -31.04 -29.97
C PRO A 57 -18.94 -32.17 -29.94
N ALA A 58 -18.63 -33.31 -29.32
CA ALA A 58 -19.63 -34.37 -29.10
C ALA A 58 -20.95 -33.76 -28.55
N PRO A 59 -22.13 -34.30 -28.91
CA PRO A 59 -23.42 -33.72 -28.51
C PRO A 59 -23.44 -33.34 -27.03
N GLY A 60 -23.53 -32.03 -26.74
CA GLY A 60 -23.52 -31.48 -25.38
C GLY A 60 -22.22 -30.82 -24.90
N GLN A 61 -21.15 -30.81 -25.70
CA GLN A 61 -19.92 -30.08 -25.39
C GLN A 61 -19.83 -28.75 -26.19
N LYS A 62 -19.18 -27.73 -25.62
CA LYS A 62 -18.86 -26.43 -26.24
C LYS A 62 -17.34 -26.22 -26.20
N GLY A 63 -16.69 -26.16 -27.35
CA GLY A 63 -15.25 -25.90 -27.44
C GLY A 63 -14.98 -24.40 -27.51
N CYS A 64 -13.99 -23.91 -26.76
CA CYS A 64 -13.62 -22.48 -26.71
C CYS A 64 -12.10 -22.29 -26.85
N CYS A 65 -11.68 -21.16 -27.39
CA CYS A 65 -10.27 -20.75 -27.40
C CYS A 65 -9.93 -19.99 -26.12
N MET A 66 -8.65 -19.96 -25.74
CA MET A 66 -8.17 -19.14 -24.61
C MET A 66 -8.50 -17.65 -24.79
N GLN A 67 -8.60 -16.91 -23.69
CA GLN A 67 -8.84 -15.46 -23.73
C GLN A 67 -7.77 -14.76 -24.59
N GLY A 68 -8.20 -13.89 -25.50
CA GLY A 68 -7.34 -13.27 -26.51
C GLY A 68 -7.17 -14.08 -27.81
N PHE A 69 -7.85 -15.22 -27.95
CA PHE A 69 -7.85 -16.06 -29.16
C PHE A 69 -9.28 -16.37 -29.60
N ALA A 70 -9.51 -16.47 -30.91
CA ALA A 70 -10.80 -16.85 -31.49
C ALA A 70 -10.64 -18.00 -32.47
N CYS A 71 -11.73 -18.77 -32.64
CA CYS A 71 -11.77 -19.90 -33.56
C CYS A 71 -11.99 -19.39 -34.99
N GLU A 72 -10.90 -19.00 -35.65
CA GLU A 72 -10.90 -18.37 -36.96
C GLU A 72 -10.53 -19.36 -38.07
N ARG A 73 -10.94 -19.06 -39.30
CA ARG A 73 -10.58 -19.87 -40.48
C ARG A 73 -9.09 -19.72 -40.75
N ASP A 74 -8.40 -20.84 -40.88
CA ASP A 74 -6.99 -20.88 -41.26
C ASP A 74 -6.91 -20.53 -42.76
N GLU A 75 -6.31 -19.40 -43.13
CA GLU A 75 -6.26 -18.94 -44.54
C GLU A 75 -5.52 -19.92 -45.46
N SER A 76 -4.69 -20.81 -44.90
CA SER A 76 -4.03 -21.89 -45.64
C SER A 76 -4.95 -23.09 -45.93
N SER A 77 -6.20 -23.10 -45.42
CA SER A 77 -7.11 -24.22 -45.52
C SER A 77 -8.58 -23.80 -45.66
N THR A 78 -9.24 -24.26 -46.73
CA THR A 78 -10.66 -23.97 -46.97
C THR A 78 -11.62 -24.59 -45.94
N SER A 79 -11.16 -25.57 -45.16
CA SER A 79 -12.00 -26.37 -44.24
C SER A 79 -11.57 -26.37 -42.77
N ARG A 80 -10.40 -25.83 -42.42
CA ARG A 80 -9.88 -25.89 -41.04
C ARG A 80 -10.00 -24.53 -40.33
N ARG A 81 -10.40 -24.58 -39.06
CA ARG A 81 -10.36 -23.44 -38.14
C ARG A 81 -9.38 -23.71 -37.02
N ARG A 82 -8.70 -22.68 -36.53
CA ARG A 82 -7.74 -22.74 -35.42
C ARG A 82 -7.97 -21.61 -34.44
N CYS A 83 -7.55 -21.81 -33.20
CA CYS A 83 -7.50 -20.74 -32.21
C CYS A 83 -6.39 -19.75 -32.57
N MET A 84 -6.73 -18.72 -33.32
CA MET A 84 -5.80 -17.68 -33.74
C MET A 84 -5.85 -16.52 -32.76
N GLN A 85 -4.70 -15.90 -32.53
CA GLN A 85 -4.61 -14.73 -31.67
C GLN A 85 -5.46 -13.63 -32.27
N LEU A 86 -6.38 -13.08 -31.49
CA LEU A 86 -7.10 -11.89 -31.89
C LEU A 86 -6.05 -10.77 -32.04
N PRO A 87 -6.02 -10.05 -33.18
CA PRO A 87 -5.23 -8.82 -33.26
C PRO A 87 -5.56 -7.97 -32.04
N SER A 88 -4.56 -7.34 -31.42
CA SER A 88 -4.65 -6.53 -30.19
C SER A 88 -5.69 -5.39 -30.26
N ALA A 89 -6.37 -5.21 -31.40
CA ALA A 89 -7.45 -4.25 -31.64
C ALA A 89 -8.80 -4.88 -32.03
N ARG A 90 -9.07 -6.19 -31.82
CA ARG A 90 -10.40 -6.78 -32.09
C ARG A 90 -11.20 -7.14 -30.83
N GLN A 91 -11.96 -6.12 -30.41
CA GLN A 91 -13.37 -6.15 -30.00
C GLN A 91 -13.80 -7.24 -29.01
N SER A 92 -13.66 -6.94 -27.72
CA SER A 92 -14.73 -7.24 -26.77
C SER A 92 -15.99 -6.45 -27.15
N PHE A 93 -17.16 -6.93 -26.74
CA PHE A 93 -18.40 -6.16 -26.82
C PHE A 93 -18.97 -6.14 -25.41
N THR A 94 -19.01 -4.97 -24.77
CA THR A 94 -19.69 -4.81 -23.48
C THR A 94 -21.17 -4.50 -23.73
N ALA A 95 -22.05 -5.45 -23.41
CA ALA A 95 -23.49 -5.26 -23.47
C ALA A 95 -23.99 -4.63 -22.16
N THR A 96 -24.21 -3.32 -22.17
CA THR A 96 -25.02 -2.63 -21.15
C THR A 96 -26.39 -2.34 -21.75
N ALA A 97 -27.44 -2.97 -21.20
CA ALA A 97 -28.86 -2.95 -21.56
C ALA A 97 -29.34 -4.04 -22.53
N ALA A 98 -30.50 -4.62 -22.19
CA ALA A 98 -31.01 -5.91 -22.66
C ALA A 98 -31.63 -5.91 -24.07
N GLN A 99 -30.93 -5.41 -25.08
CA GLN A 99 -31.19 -5.76 -26.48
C GLN A 99 -29.91 -6.32 -27.09
N ALA A 100 -29.96 -7.59 -27.50
CA ALA A 100 -28.85 -8.24 -28.17
C ALA A 100 -28.47 -7.43 -29.41
N CYS A 101 -27.18 -7.20 -29.59
CA CYS A 101 -26.67 -6.54 -30.79
C CYS A 101 -27.10 -7.32 -32.05
N SER A 102 -28.08 -6.80 -32.78
CA SER A 102 -28.64 -7.47 -33.95
C SER A 102 -27.92 -7.06 -35.24
N ARG A 103 -27.27 -5.88 -35.25
CA ARG A 103 -26.54 -5.34 -36.39
C ARG A 103 -25.23 -4.68 -35.92
N ARG A 104 -24.08 -5.26 -36.31
CA ARG A 104 -22.77 -4.64 -36.08
C ARG A 104 -22.50 -3.60 -37.16
N VAL A 105 -22.09 -2.41 -36.76
CA VAL A 105 -21.77 -1.30 -37.66
C VAL A 105 -20.26 -1.05 -37.60
N ALA A 106 -19.60 -1.06 -38.76
CA ALA A 106 -18.18 -0.74 -38.85
C ALA A 106 -17.95 0.74 -38.50
N PRO A 107 -16.72 1.15 -38.10
CA PRO A 107 -16.35 2.56 -38.02
C PRO A 107 -16.81 3.34 -39.26
N ASP A 108 -17.40 4.51 -39.04
CA ASP A 108 -18.06 5.40 -40.01
C ASP A 108 -19.28 4.78 -40.74
N GLY A 109 -19.70 3.58 -40.36
CA GLY A 109 -20.87 2.92 -40.90
C GLY A 109 -22.19 3.51 -40.40
N ASP A 110 -23.25 3.30 -41.18
CA ASP A 110 -24.59 3.84 -40.92
C ASP A 110 -25.31 3.08 -39.79
N CYS A 111 -25.56 3.79 -38.69
CA CYS A 111 -26.31 3.34 -37.52
C CYS A 111 -27.83 3.54 -37.66
N GLY A 112 -28.32 4.03 -38.80
CA GLY A 112 -29.71 4.32 -39.08
C GLY A 112 -30.00 5.82 -39.11
N SER A 113 -31.22 6.15 -39.54
CA SER A 113 -31.72 7.52 -39.63
C SER A 113 -33.05 7.63 -38.91
N ALA A 114 -33.20 8.65 -38.06
CA ALA A 114 -34.44 8.87 -37.32
C ALA A 114 -35.54 9.42 -38.25
N ALA A 115 -36.26 8.54 -38.94
CA ALA A 115 -37.42 8.89 -39.76
C ALA A 115 -38.72 8.54 -39.01
N GLY A 116 -39.10 9.40 -38.07
CA GLY A 116 -40.38 9.34 -37.37
C GLY A 116 -40.24 9.31 -35.84
N GLY A 117 -40.66 10.39 -35.18
CA GLY A 117 -41.06 10.48 -33.77
C GLY A 117 -40.03 10.19 -32.67
N ASP A 118 -39.29 9.08 -32.78
CA ASP A 118 -38.61 8.44 -31.64
C ASP A 118 -37.08 8.73 -31.59
N GLY A 119 -36.57 9.56 -32.52
CA GLY A 119 -35.38 10.39 -32.33
C GLY A 119 -34.03 9.72 -32.04
N GLY A 120 -33.78 8.49 -32.51
CA GLY A 120 -32.50 7.79 -32.24
C GLY A 120 -31.99 6.89 -33.38
N PRO A 121 -30.78 6.30 -33.21
CA PRO A 121 -30.23 5.29 -34.11
C PRO A 121 -31.12 4.02 -34.14
N ASP A 122 -30.94 3.18 -35.16
CA ASP A 122 -31.71 1.95 -35.32
C ASP A 122 -31.59 1.05 -34.07
N PRO A 123 -32.72 0.56 -33.52
CA PRO A 123 -32.70 -0.40 -32.42
C PRO A 123 -31.87 -1.65 -32.77
N GLY A 124 -30.75 -1.84 -32.06
CA GLY A 124 -29.85 -2.99 -32.23
C GLY A 124 -28.62 -2.77 -33.12
N ALA A 125 -28.40 -1.55 -33.62
CA ALA A 125 -27.13 -1.14 -34.20
C ALA A 125 -26.07 -0.95 -33.10
N CYS A 126 -24.93 -1.65 -33.19
CA CYS A 126 -23.81 -1.47 -32.26
C CYS A 126 -22.49 -1.26 -32.98
N CYS A 127 -21.76 -0.29 -32.46
CA CYS A 127 -20.40 0.03 -32.84
C CYS A 127 -19.39 -0.91 -32.19
N ALA A 128 -18.15 -0.85 -32.68
CA ALA A 128 -16.99 -1.44 -32.02
C ALA A 128 -16.65 -0.68 -30.72
N ASP A 129 -15.96 -1.32 -29.77
CA ASP A 129 -15.42 -0.65 -28.58
C ASP A 129 -14.62 0.63 -28.96
N GLY A 130 -14.90 1.74 -28.28
CA GLY A 130 -14.32 3.06 -28.58
C GLY A 130 -15.07 3.87 -29.66
N PHE A 131 -16.21 3.36 -30.14
CA PHE A 131 -17.08 4.02 -31.11
C PHE A 131 -18.53 3.98 -30.60
N SER A 132 -19.30 5.03 -30.89
CA SER A 132 -20.75 5.07 -30.65
C SER A 132 -21.49 5.64 -31.86
N CYS A 133 -22.78 5.32 -31.95
CA CYS A 133 -23.64 5.89 -32.99
C CYS A 133 -23.91 7.37 -32.66
N GLN A 134 -23.25 8.25 -33.39
CA GLN A 134 -23.32 9.70 -33.19
C GLN A 134 -24.03 10.34 -34.37
N ALA A 135 -24.81 11.39 -34.10
CA ALA A 135 -25.45 12.18 -35.15
C ALA A 135 -24.37 12.83 -36.03
N ASP A 136 -24.57 12.80 -37.36
CA ASP A 136 -23.59 13.33 -38.30
C ASP A 136 -23.41 14.85 -38.24
N ARG A 137 -24.37 15.55 -37.63
CA ARG A 137 -24.31 16.99 -37.39
C ARG A 137 -24.70 17.32 -35.94
N PRO A 138 -24.03 18.28 -35.29
CA PRO A 138 -24.44 18.78 -33.99
C PRO A 138 -25.88 19.30 -34.03
N ALA A 139 -26.67 19.00 -33.01
CA ALA A 139 -28.06 19.46 -32.91
C ALA A 139 -28.21 21.00 -32.96
N THR A 140 -27.12 21.73 -32.70
CA THR A 140 -27.07 23.20 -32.68
C THR A 140 -27.06 23.85 -34.07
N ASP A 141 -26.73 23.10 -35.13
CA ASP A 141 -26.79 23.60 -36.52
C ASP A 141 -28.16 23.39 -37.17
N ALA A 142 -29.08 22.71 -36.47
CA ALA A 142 -30.49 22.66 -36.84
C ALA A 142 -31.16 23.98 -36.41
N GLY A 143 -30.80 25.08 -37.08
CA GLY A 143 -31.57 26.32 -37.01
C GLY A 143 -33.05 26.02 -37.24
N ALA A 144 -33.92 26.65 -36.45
CA ALA A 144 -35.36 26.46 -36.40
C ALA A 144 -36.03 26.54 -37.80
N ALA A 145 -35.98 25.44 -38.55
CA ALA A 145 -36.76 25.24 -39.77
C ALA A 145 -38.07 24.59 -39.34
N SER A 146 -39.07 25.42 -39.09
CA SER A 146 -40.46 24.98 -39.04
C SER A 146 -40.82 24.35 -40.39
N ASN A 147 -41.30 23.11 -40.35
CA ASN A 147 -41.94 22.34 -41.43
C ASN A 147 -41.10 21.41 -42.34
N GLY A 148 -39.98 20.87 -41.87
CA GLY A 148 -39.38 19.71 -42.54
C GLY A 148 -38.52 18.86 -41.62
N THR A 149 -39.00 17.67 -41.26
CA THR A 149 -38.23 16.64 -40.55
C THR A 149 -37.11 16.11 -41.46
N ALA A 150 -35.99 16.82 -41.53
CA ALA A 150 -34.78 16.27 -42.12
C ALA A 150 -34.29 15.14 -41.22
N ALA A 151 -34.25 13.92 -41.75
CA ALA A 151 -33.76 12.76 -41.00
C ALA A 151 -32.30 13.00 -40.58
N VAL A 152 -32.02 12.89 -39.29
CA VAL A 152 -30.65 12.92 -38.77
C VAL A 152 -30.06 11.52 -38.97
N ALA A 153 -29.00 11.45 -39.78
CA ALA A 153 -28.21 10.23 -39.93
C ALA A 153 -27.30 10.05 -38.72
N TYR A 154 -27.22 8.82 -38.23
CA TYR A 154 -26.27 8.42 -37.20
C TYR A 154 -25.21 7.55 -37.84
N THR A 155 -23.94 7.88 -37.62
CA THR A 155 -22.84 7.02 -38.04
C THR A 155 -22.01 6.61 -36.84
N CYS A 156 -21.35 5.47 -37.00
CA CYS A 156 -20.53 4.88 -35.96
C CYS A 156 -19.19 5.62 -35.85
N LYS A 157 -19.14 6.68 -35.05
CA LYS A 157 -17.95 7.53 -34.91
C LYS A 157 -17.15 7.18 -33.68
N ALA A 158 -15.86 7.44 -33.74
CA ALA A 158 -15.00 7.35 -32.57
C ALA A 158 -15.57 8.24 -31.47
N ASP A 159 -15.60 7.74 -30.24
CA ASP A 159 -16.10 8.49 -29.10
C ASP A 159 -15.20 9.70 -28.85
N SER A 160 -15.63 10.88 -29.29
CA SER A 160 -14.85 12.12 -29.10
C SER A 160 -14.72 12.51 -27.62
N ALA A 161 -15.55 11.92 -26.75
CA ALA A 161 -15.45 12.03 -25.30
C ALA A 161 -14.49 11.00 -24.68
N PHE A 162 -14.15 9.91 -25.37
CA PHE A 162 -13.04 9.03 -25.01
C PHE A 162 -11.80 9.52 -25.76
N GLN A 163 -11.10 10.50 -25.17
CA GLN A 163 -9.67 10.65 -25.44
C GLN A 163 -9.05 9.23 -25.35
N PRO A 164 -8.34 8.74 -26.38
CA PRO A 164 -7.83 7.38 -26.35
C PRO A 164 -7.03 7.21 -25.07
N LEU A 165 -7.35 6.20 -24.26
CA LEU A 165 -6.59 5.84 -23.06
C LEU A 165 -5.08 5.73 -23.37
N ALA A 166 -4.70 5.46 -24.63
CA ALA A 166 -3.32 5.49 -25.10
C ALA A 166 -2.61 6.85 -24.94
N ALA A 167 -3.30 7.99 -25.10
CA ALA A 167 -2.71 9.32 -24.87
C ALA A 167 -2.47 9.56 -23.37
N VAL A 168 -3.39 9.11 -22.51
CA VAL A 168 -3.21 9.16 -21.05
C VAL A 168 -2.13 8.18 -20.58
N ALA A 169 -2.04 6.99 -21.19
CA ALA A 169 -1.00 5.99 -20.91
C ALA A 169 0.42 6.49 -21.23
N SER A 170 0.59 7.35 -22.23
CA SER A 170 1.90 7.98 -22.52
C SER A 170 2.36 8.98 -21.45
N SER A 171 1.45 9.44 -20.59
CA SER A 171 1.75 10.28 -19.42
C SER A 171 1.81 9.50 -18.11
N ALA A 172 1.26 8.28 -18.08
CA ALA A 172 1.30 7.42 -16.91
C ALA A 172 2.69 6.80 -16.80
N ALA A 173 3.45 7.23 -15.80
CA ALA A 173 4.83 6.80 -15.67
C ALA A 173 4.90 5.27 -15.43
N GLN A 174 5.42 4.55 -16.42
CA GLN A 174 5.72 3.13 -16.29
C GLN A 174 7.02 2.97 -15.50
N LEU A 175 7.01 2.13 -14.47
CA LEU A 175 8.21 1.83 -13.72
C LEU A 175 9.21 1.02 -14.57
N PRO A 176 10.53 1.26 -14.39
CA PRO A 176 11.53 0.43 -15.04
C PRO A 176 11.42 -1.02 -14.52
N PRO A 177 11.58 -2.03 -15.40
CA PRO A 177 11.41 -3.44 -15.04
C PRO A 177 12.50 -3.98 -14.09
N SER A 178 13.58 -3.23 -13.88
CA SER A 178 14.67 -3.53 -12.96
C SER A 178 15.06 -2.28 -12.18
N VAL A 179 15.60 -2.45 -10.97
CA VAL A 179 16.17 -1.33 -10.21
C VAL A 179 17.31 -0.73 -11.03
N PRO A 180 17.22 0.55 -11.46
CA PRO A 180 18.37 1.19 -12.09
C PRO A 180 19.56 1.18 -11.12
N ALA A 181 20.77 1.19 -11.67
CA ALA A 181 21.94 1.41 -10.84
C ALA A 181 21.80 2.77 -10.15
N LEU A 182 22.11 2.82 -8.86
CA LEU A 182 22.10 4.09 -8.14
C LEU A 182 23.18 5.00 -8.77
N PRO A 183 22.86 6.26 -9.17
CA PRO A 183 23.85 7.16 -9.77
C PRO A 183 25.04 7.44 -8.84
N SER A 184 26.20 7.76 -9.43
CA SER A 184 27.32 8.30 -8.66
C SER A 184 26.91 9.61 -7.96
N GLY A 185 27.26 9.77 -6.69
CA GLY A 185 26.87 10.95 -5.91
C GLY A 185 25.43 10.97 -5.39
N ALA A 186 24.71 9.84 -5.48
CA ALA A 186 23.32 9.68 -5.04
C ALA A 186 23.09 9.71 -3.52
N CYS A 187 24.11 10.02 -2.73
CA CYS A 187 24.00 10.23 -1.30
C CYS A 187 24.84 11.45 -0.93
N SER A 188 24.41 12.16 0.12
CA SER A 188 25.08 13.35 0.60
C SER A 188 25.27 13.30 2.10
N CYS A 189 26.52 13.50 2.49
CA CYS A 189 26.99 13.42 3.86
C CYS A 189 26.76 14.69 4.68
N ARG A 190 26.66 15.82 3.97
CA ARG A 190 26.72 17.17 4.52
C ARG A 190 25.98 18.14 3.62
N VAL A 191 25.57 19.25 4.22
CA VAL A 191 25.27 20.49 3.50
C VAL A 191 26.43 21.46 3.73
N ASN A 192 26.77 22.25 2.72
CA ASN A 192 27.73 23.34 2.87
C ASN A 192 27.06 24.58 3.48
N SER A 193 27.82 25.65 3.65
CA SER A 193 27.33 26.95 4.15
C SER A 193 26.17 27.55 3.34
N SER A 194 26.02 27.18 2.07
CA SER A 194 24.89 27.61 1.22
C SER A 194 23.66 26.70 1.32
N GLY A 195 23.65 25.74 2.26
CA GLY A 195 22.58 24.74 2.40
C GLY A 195 22.59 23.68 1.29
N LYS A 196 23.58 23.69 0.39
CA LYS A 196 23.67 22.74 -0.72
C LYS A 196 24.33 21.44 -0.28
N PRO A 197 23.85 20.28 -0.75
CA PRO A 197 24.50 19.00 -0.47
C PRO A 197 25.93 18.95 -1.00
N VAL A 198 26.84 18.43 -0.18
CA VAL A 198 28.19 18.07 -0.61
C VAL A 198 28.12 16.65 -1.16
N ARG A 199 28.02 16.54 -2.49
CA ARG A 199 27.94 15.25 -3.20
C ARG A 199 29.19 14.41 -2.92
N ARG A 200 28.99 13.12 -2.65
CA ARG A 200 30.07 12.14 -2.47
C ARG A 200 29.67 10.79 -3.03
N ASP A 201 30.67 10.07 -3.53
CA ASP A 201 30.52 8.64 -3.78
C ASP A 201 30.30 7.94 -2.44
N CYS A 202 29.05 7.56 -2.19
CA CYS A 202 28.73 6.73 -1.05
C CYS A 202 28.66 5.28 -1.53
N PRO A 203 28.99 4.32 -0.65
CA PRO A 203 28.67 2.92 -0.88
C PRO A 203 27.22 2.78 -1.31
N SER A 204 26.91 1.77 -2.12
CA SER A 204 25.52 1.53 -2.47
C SER A 204 24.74 1.26 -1.18
N PRO A 205 23.61 1.95 -0.94
CA PRO A 205 22.77 1.68 0.22
C PRO A 205 22.21 0.25 0.21
N TRP A 206 22.27 -0.42 -0.95
CA TRP A 206 21.94 -1.84 -1.14
C TRP A 206 22.96 -2.80 -0.54
N ASP A 207 24.24 -2.42 -0.46
CA ASP A 207 25.35 -3.29 -0.03
C ASP A 207 25.44 -3.40 1.50
N HIS A 208 24.83 -2.44 2.20
CA HIS A 208 24.85 -2.36 3.66
C HIS A 208 23.45 -2.14 4.23
N PRO A 209 22.53 -3.12 4.07
CA PRO A 209 21.23 -3.07 4.71
C PRO A 209 21.43 -2.90 6.22
N ALA A 210 20.99 -1.76 6.74
CA ALA A 210 21.07 -1.46 8.16
C ALA A 210 20.48 -2.61 8.97
N GLY A 211 21.16 -3.14 9.99
CA GLY A 211 20.52 -3.95 11.03
C GLY A 211 19.74 -5.20 10.61
N ALA A 212 20.13 -5.91 9.54
CA ALA A 212 19.45 -7.13 9.05
C ALA A 212 19.16 -8.21 10.13
N THR A 213 19.86 -8.17 11.27
CA THR A 213 19.68 -9.05 12.42
C THR A 213 18.34 -8.94 13.15
N ARG A 214 17.52 -7.92 12.88
CA ARG A 214 16.24 -7.71 13.59
C ARG A 214 15.01 -7.99 12.74
N ALA A 215 15.19 -8.50 11.52
CA ALA A 215 14.08 -8.90 10.67
C ALA A 215 13.20 -9.94 11.40
N ARG A 216 11.89 -9.71 11.43
CA ARG A 216 10.93 -10.64 12.05
C ARG A 216 10.89 -11.97 11.31
N PRO A 217 10.28 -13.04 11.84
CA PRO A 217 10.04 -14.25 11.06
C PRO A 217 9.19 -13.96 9.81
N ALA A 218 9.43 -14.68 8.71
CA ALA A 218 8.59 -14.58 7.51
C ALA A 218 7.14 -15.01 7.83
N LEU A 219 6.18 -14.42 7.13
CA LEU A 219 4.75 -14.71 7.21
C LEU A 219 4.28 -15.57 6.04
N THR A 220 3.18 -16.29 6.27
CA THR A 220 2.41 -17.01 5.25
C THR A 220 0.95 -17.07 5.68
N VAL A 221 0.03 -17.36 4.77
CA VAL A 221 -1.31 -17.83 5.16
C VAL A 221 -1.30 -19.36 5.18
N ASP A 222 -1.76 -19.95 6.27
CA ASP A 222 -1.83 -21.40 6.42
C ASP A 222 -3.01 -22.00 5.64
N ALA A 223 -3.10 -23.35 5.63
CA ALA A 223 -4.21 -24.05 4.97
C ALA A 223 -5.59 -23.74 5.56
N ALA A 224 -5.64 -23.22 6.80
CA ALA A 224 -6.85 -22.80 7.47
C ALA A 224 -7.19 -21.31 7.20
N GLY A 225 -6.44 -20.61 6.34
CA GLY A 225 -6.70 -19.22 6.02
C GLY A 225 -6.28 -18.24 7.13
N ALA A 226 -5.40 -18.64 8.04
CA ALA A 226 -4.88 -17.78 9.09
C ALA A 226 -3.48 -17.27 8.74
N LEU A 227 -3.21 -16.02 9.08
CA LEU A 227 -1.87 -15.46 8.97
C LEU A 227 -0.97 -16.06 10.06
N THR A 228 0.13 -16.68 9.65
CA THR A 228 1.05 -17.41 10.53
C THR A 228 2.50 -17.08 10.21
N VAL A 229 3.38 -17.37 11.15
CA VAL A 229 4.83 -17.39 10.95
C VAL A 229 5.18 -18.60 10.10
N ALA A 230 5.75 -18.40 8.92
CA ALA A 230 6.02 -19.45 7.94
C ALA A 230 6.88 -20.59 8.50
N ALA A 231 7.88 -20.28 9.31
CA ALA A 231 8.80 -21.28 9.85
C ALA A 231 8.18 -22.18 10.93
N THR A 232 7.18 -21.69 11.67
CA THR A 232 6.67 -22.38 12.88
C THR A 232 5.18 -22.71 12.81
N GLY A 233 4.45 -22.15 11.85
CA GLY A 233 2.98 -22.18 11.81
C GLY A 233 2.33 -21.42 12.97
N ALA A 234 3.10 -20.74 13.82
CA ALA A 234 2.56 -19.99 14.94
C ALA A 234 1.72 -18.82 14.41
N PRO A 235 0.49 -18.60 14.89
CA PRO A 235 -0.31 -17.49 14.40
C PRO A 235 0.41 -16.14 14.61
N ALA A 236 0.35 -15.29 13.60
CA ALA A 236 0.99 -13.98 13.56
C ALA A 236 -0.03 -12.86 13.76
N ALA A 237 0.43 -11.72 14.27
CA ALA A 237 -0.38 -10.52 14.43
C ALA A 237 0.41 -9.30 13.98
N LEU A 238 -0.19 -8.52 13.08
CA LEU A 238 0.32 -7.21 12.68
C LEU A 238 -0.42 -6.16 13.50
N ARG A 239 0.34 -5.32 14.19
CA ARG A 239 -0.10 -4.20 15.02
C ARG A 239 0.64 -3.00 14.47
N GLY A 240 0.06 -2.31 13.50
CA GLY A 240 0.79 -1.27 12.78
C GLY A 240 0.06 0.04 12.66
N VAL A 241 0.71 0.94 11.92
CA VAL A 241 0.23 2.28 11.59
C VAL A 241 0.26 2.46 10.08
N ASN A 242 -0.69 3.25 9.56
CA ASN A 242 -0.54 3.88 8.26
C ASN A 242 0.42 5.07 8.40
N TRP A 243 1.48 5.12 7.60
CA TRP A 243 2.45 6.20 7.65
C TRP A 243 2.66 6.78 6.25
N PHE A 244 2.22 8.02 6.05
CA PHE A 244 2.46 8.80 4.83
C PHE A 244 3.90 9.26 4.69
N GLY A 245 4.85 8.46 5.20
CA GLY A 245 6.30 8.59 5.04
C GLY A 245 6.72 8.87 3.59
N TRP A 246 5.89 8.52 2.62
CA TRP A 246 6.07 8.80 1.20
C TRP A 246 4.79 9.46 0.69
N GLU A 247 4.71 10.78 0.72
CA GLU A 247 3.63 11.43 -0.02
C GLU A 247 4.01 11.36 -1.49
N VAL A 248 3.36 10.45 -2.20
CA VAL A 248 2.99 10.40 -3.63
C VAL A 248 3.11 11.64 -4.52
N ASN A 249 3.18 12.85 -3.98
CA ASN A 249 3.33 14.10 -4.73
C ASN A 249 4.26 15.11 -4.02
N ASP A 250 4.82 14.75 -2.85
CA ASP A 250 5.68 15.64 -2.08
C ASP A 250 7.15 15.24 -2.17
N ARG A 251 8.01 16.25 -2.30
CA ARG A 251 9.47 16.06 -2.43
C ARG A 251 10.11 15.55 -1.13
N ASN A 252 9.48 15.83 0.01
CA ASN A 252 9.91 15.29 1.30
C ASN A 252 9.15 14.01 1.61
N PRO A 253 9.77 13.07 2.34
CA PRO A 253 9.03 11.97 2.93
C PRO A 253 7.88 12.56 3.77
N GLY A 254 6.62 12.34 3.38
CA GLY A 254 5.46 12.92 4.05
C GLY A 254 5.42 12.49 5.52
N GLY A 255 4.90 13.32 6.40
CA GLY A 255 5.03 13.10 7.85
C GLY A 255 6.41 13.31 8.45
N LEU A 256 7.36 13.82 7.65
CA LEU A 256 8.50 14.62 8.12
C LEU A 256 8.23 16.13 7.90
N LYS A 257 6.96 16.51 7.70
CA LYS A 257 6.46 17.88 7.50
C LYS A 257 5.99 18.52 8.83
N ALA A 258 6.84 18.51 9.86
CA ALA A 258 6.60 19.42 10.98
C ALA A 258 6.72 20.86 10.43
N PHE A 259 5.58 21.47 10.08
CA PHE A 259 5.53 22.76 9.37
C PHE A 259 5.79 23.94 10.31
N CYS A 260 5.58 23.74 11.62
CA CYS A 260 5.76 24.77 12.64
C CYS A 260 6.96 24.50 13.56
N ASP A 261 8.11 24.27 12.94
CA ASP A 261 9.41 24.26 13.61
C ASP A 261 10.03 25.69 13.51
N ASP A 262 9.38 26.63 14.21
CA ASP A 262 9.92 27.84 14.86
C ASP A 262 10.54 29.03 14.08
N ASN A 263 10.65 29.03 12.75
CA ASN A 263 11.17 30.21 12.04
C ASN A 263 10.32 30.74 10.87
N ALA A 264 9.20 30.11 10.54
CA ALA A 264 8.23 30.76 9.66
C ALA A 264 7.49 31.84 10.46
N LYS A 265 7.37 33.06 9.93
CA LYS A 265 6.58 34.16 10.54
C LYS A 265 5.13 33.78 10.90
N SER A 266 4.64 32.67 10.34
CA SER A 266 3.32 32.08 10.59
C SER A 266 3.26 31.14 11.80
N CYS A 267 4.37 30.87 12.48
CA CYS A 267 4.39 30.00 13.67
C CYS A 267 4.22 30.83 14.94
N PRO A 268 3.45 30.36 15.94
CA PRO A 268 3.33 31.06 17.21
C PRO A 268 4.72 31.23 17.87
N PRO A 269 5.03 32.42 18.42
CA PRO A 269 6.25 32.63 19.20
C PRO A 269 6.22 31.75 20.46
N GLY A 270 7.05 30.72 20.49
CA GLY A 270 7.15 29.76 21.61
C GLY A 270 8.02 28.55 21.29
N GLY A 271 8.88 28.69 20.29
CA GLY A 271 9.59 27.59 19.69
C GLY A 271 10.60 26.89 20.58
N GLU A 272 10.65 25.56 20.51
CA GLU A 272 11.64 24.76 21.22
C GLU A 272 12.86 24.41 20.34
N ILE A 273 12.86 24.78 19.06
CA ILE A 273 14.07 24.81 18.26
C ILE A 273 14.78 26.14 18.53
N PRO A 274 16.05 26.09 18.97
CA PRO A 274 16.80 27.32 19.19
C PRO A 274 16.85 28.14 17.88
N PRO A 275 16.45 29.42 17.86
CA PRO A 275 16.39 30.21 16.62
C PRO A 275 17.77 30.37 15.98
N HIS A 276 17.83 30.39 14.65
CA HIS A 276 19.06 30.59 13.90
C HIS A 276 19.32 32.07 13.54
N ASP A 277 18.27 32.90 13.53
CA ASP A 277 18.32 34.30 13.11
C ASP A 277 18.30 35.31 14.27
N TYR A 278 18.92 36.47 14.02
CA TYR A 278 18.99 37.62 14.93
C TYR A 278 17.60 38.33 15.06
N PRO A 279 17.25 38.98 16.21
CA PRO A 279 18.05 39.26 17.42
C PRO A 279 18.13 38.14 18.45
N SER A 280 17.44 37.03 18.26
CA SER A 280 17.28 35.98 19.27
C SER A 280 18.14 34.73 19.02
N ALA A 281 19.08 34.76 18.07
CA ALA A 281 19.90 33.60 17.69
C ALA A 281 20.47 32.87 18.91
N ALA A 282 20.24 31.57 18.97
CA ALA A 282 20.66 30.77 20.13
C ALA A 282 22.17 30.56 20.21
N VAL A 283 22.86 30.69 19.07
CA VAL A 283 24.32 30.56 18.94
C VAL A 283 24.85 31.79 18.20
N GLY A 284 26.03 32.27 18.60
CA GLY A 284 26.66 33.41 17.95
C GLY A 284 27.25 33.06 16.58
N ALA A 285 27.68 34.09 15.83
CA ALA A 285 28.32 33.91 14.52
C ALA A 285 29.54 32.96 14.56
N ALA A 286 30.31 32.97 15.66
CA ALA A 286 31.41 32.01 15.87
C ALA A 286 30.91 30.56 15.95
N GLY A 287 29.76 30.33 16.60
CA GLY A 287 29.11 29.02 16.67
C GLY A 287 28.56 28.57 15.31
N GLN A 288 27.89 29.46 14.58
CA GLN A 288 27.43 29.17 13.20
C GLN A 288 28.60 28.82 12.27
N ASN A 289 29.69 29.60 12.34
CA ASN A 289 30.91 29.34 11.56
C ASN A 289 31.59 28.02 11.96
N ALA A 290 31.61 27.69 13.26
CA ALA A 290 32.16 26.42 13.74
C ALA A 290 31.37 25.21 13.23
N MET A 291 30.04 25.34 13.14
CA MET A 291 29.17 24.29 12.59
C MET A 291 29.16 24.27 11.06
N GLN A 292 29.59 25.35 10.40
CA GLN A 292 29.47 25.57 8.95
C GLN A 292 28.03 25.43 8.41
N ILE A 293 27.04 25.71 9.26
CA ILE A 293 25.61 25.58 8.98
C ILE A 293 24.93 26.90 9.36
N TYR A 294 24.20 27.48 8.40
CA TYR A 294 23.47 28.75 8.58
C TYR A 294 21.97 28.56 8.79
N TYR A 295 21.45 27.34 8.65
CA TYR A 295 20.04 27.03 8.84
C TYR A 295 19.86 25.70 9.57
N TRP A 296 19.08 25.72 10.65
CA TRP A 296 18.48 24.54 11.26
C TRP A 296 17.05 24.91 11.67
N GLY A 297 16.10 24.08 11.24
CA GLY A 297 14.67 24.31 11.49
C GLY A 297 13.90 23.00 11.54
N LYS A 298 14.60 21.91 11.87
CA LYS A 298 14.05 20.55 11.91
C LYS A 298 14.58 19.83 13.13
N ARG A 299 13.84 18.84 13.60
CA ARG A 299 14.20 17.98 14.73
C ARG A 299 14.45 16.56 14.26
N ARG A 300 15.41 15.89 14.88
CA ARG A 300 15.65 14.47 14.60
C ARG A 300 14.40 13.65 14.93
N LEU A 301 13.72 13.96 16.02
CA LEU A 301 12.54 13.26 16.51
C LEU A 301 11.36 13.18 15.51
N THR A 302 11.23 14.16 14.63
CA THR A 302 10.10 14.34 13.71
C THR A 302 10.53 14.31 12.24
N ASN A 303 11.80 14.60 11.94
CA ASN A 303 12.29 14.70 10.57
C ASN A 303 13.34 13.65 10.20
N ASP A 304 13.85 12.84 11.14
CA ASP A 304 14.75 11.73 10.80
C ASP A 304 13.98 10.39 10.71
N PHE A 305 13.96 9.80 9.53
CA PHE A 305 13.20 8.59 9.20
C PHE A 305 13.49 7.42 10.16
N ALA A 306 14.78 7.16 10.43
CA ALA A 306 15.26 6.13 11.34
C ALA A 306 14.76 6.35 12.76
N THR A 307 14.80 7.60 13.23
CA THR A 307 14.31 7.99 14.55
C THR A 307 12.79 7.83 14.65
N VAL A 308 12.03 8.24 13.64
CA VAL A 308 10.57 8.04 13.59
C VAL A 308 10.20 6.55 13.61
N ALA A 309 10.85 5.72 12.79
CA ALA A 309 10.64 4.27 12.78
C ALA A 309 10.97 3.64 14.14
N TRP A 310 12.04 4.11 14.79
CA TRP A 310 12.38 3.66 16.13
C TRP A 310 11.29 4.01 17.16
N ARG A 311 10.75 5.22 17.15
CA ARG A 311 9.64 5.63 18.03
C ARG A 311 8.40 4.76 17.83
N MET A 312 8.04 4.45 16.59
CA MET A 312 6.93 3.53 16.31
C MET A 312 7.16 2.18 16.98
N ARG A 313 8.38 1.64 16.89
CA ARG A 313 8.74 0.37 17.54
C ARG A 313 8.67 0.47 19.06
N LEU A 314 9.14 1.57 19.65
CA LEU A 314 9.00 1.82 21.09
C LEU A 314 7.53 1.76 21.51
N LEU A 315 6.61 2.36 20.73
CA LEU A 315 5.17 2.29 21.01
C LEU A 315 4.56 0.89 20.76
N GLY A 316 5.35 -0.09 20.34
CA GLY A 316 4.94 -1.48 20.18
C GLY A 316 4.38 -1.81 18.80
N PHE A 317 4.48 -0.88 17.84
CA PHE A 317 4.11 -1.17 16.47
C PHE A 317 5.13 -2.13 15.85
N ASN A 318 4.63 -3.13 15.12
CA ASN A 318 5.44 -4.13 14.45
C ASN A 318 5.15 -4.24 12.95
N ALA A 319 4.26 -3.39 12.44
CA ALA A 319 3.95 -3.28 11.03
C ALA A 319 3.79 -1.80 10.64
N VAL A 320 4.09 -1.49 9.38
CA VAL A 320 3.86 -0.16 8.79
C VAL A 320 3.24 -0.36 7.42
N ARG A 321 2.13 0.33 7.16
CA ARG A 321 1.58 0.48 5.81
C ARG A 321 2.11 1.77 5.21
N LEU A 322 2.77 1.65 4.07
CA LEU A 322 3.49 2.70 3.34
C LEU A 322 2.74 3.03 2.06
N PRO A 323 1.92 4.09 2.05
CA PRO A 323 1.30 4.63 0.86
C PRO A 323 2.36 5.05 -0.17
N PHE A 324 2.12 4.77 -1.45
CA PHE A 324 2.93 5.25 -2.57
C PHE A 324 2.07 5.36 -3.85
N SER A 325 2.57 6.07 -4.86
CA SER A 325 1.99 6.07 -6.21
C SER A 325 3.06 5.68 -7.21
N PHE A 326 2.69 4.98 -8.27
CA PHE A 326 3.65 4.60 -9.32
C PHE A 326 4.27 5.82 -9.99
N ALA A 327 3.48 6.89 -10.17
CA ALA A 327 3.96 8.17 -10.64
C ALA A 327 5.11 8.73 -9.77
N ALA A 328 4.96 8.74 -8.44
CA ALA A 328 6.00 9.21 -7.53
C ALA A 328 7.27 8.35 -7.56
N LEU A 329 7.10 7.03 -7.71
CA LEU A 329 8.23 6.11 -7.76
C LEU A 329 9.04 6.29 -9.07
N ALA A 330 8.37 6.60 -10.17
CA ALA A 330 9.00 6.83 -11.46
C ALA A 330 9.65 8.22 -11.60
N GLN A 331 9.26 9.19 -10.76
CA GLN A 331 9.82 10.54 -10.79
C GLN A 331 11.26 10.56 -10.27
N GLU A 332 12.11 11.34 -10.93
CA GLU A 332 13.41 11.70 -10.41
C GLU A 332 13.24 12.63 -9.20
N LEU A 333 13.97 12.35 -8.13
CA LEU A 333 14.02 13.19 -6.95
C LEU A 333 14.82 14.44 -7.31
N ALA A 334 14.15 15.60 -7.32
CA ALA A 334 14.80 16.88 -7.58
C ALA A 334 16.03 17.09 -6.68
N ASP A 335 16.97 17.93 -7.13
CA ASP A 335 18.21 18.30 -6.41
C ASP A 335 17.98 19.07 -5.08
N ASP A 336 16.74 19.26 -4.65
CA ASP A 336 16.38 19.92 -3.39
C ASP A 336 16.53 18.94 -2.21
N PRO A 337 17.36 19.23 -1.20
CA PRO A 337 17.80 18.17 -0.31
C PRO A 337 16.74 17.75 0.73
N PRO A 338 16.41 16.44 0.81
CA PRO A 338 15.77 15.85 1.98
C PRO A 338 16.72 15.79 3.19
N VAL A 339 17.98 16.12 2.95
CA VAL A 339 19.11 16.09 3.87
C VAL A 339 19.28 17.49 4.44
N THR A 340 18.98 17.65 5.73
CA THR A 340 19.02 18.95 6.41
C THR A 340 19.67 18.82 7.77
N ALA A 341 20.30 19.90 8.22
CA ALA A 341 20.69 20.01 9.62
C ALA A 341 19.44 19.95 10.50
N CYS A 342 19.53 19.19 11.58
CA CYS A 342 18.48 18.96 12.55
C CYS A 342 19.03 19.02 13.96
N VAL A 343 18.21 19.45 14.91
CA VAL A 343 18.54 19.36 16.33
C VAL A 343 18.72 17.89 16.71
N ASN A 344 19.90 17.55 17.24
CA ASN A 344 20.24 16.22 17.70
C ASN A 344 19.71 16.00 19.12
N GLU A 345 18.47 15.54 19.21
CA GLU A 345 17.87 15.11 20.47
C GLU A 345 18.47 13.75 20.89
N LEU A 346 18.83 13.63 22.16
CA LEU A 346 19.36 12.39 22.74
C LEU A 346 18.30 11.28 22.69
N ASP A 347 18.70 10.07 22.35
CA ASP A 347 17.81 8.90 22.32
C ASP A 347 17.13 8.71 23.67
N GLU A 348 17.86 8.87 24.78
CA GLU A 348 17.31 8.75 26.13
C GLU A 348 16.18 9.76 26.37
N TRP A 349 16.34 10.99 25.88
CA TRP A 349 15.30 12.02 25.99
C TRP A 349 14.09 11.71 25.10
N ILE A 350 14.31 11.26 23.86
CA ILE A 350 13.23 10.84 22.96
C ILE A 350 12.41 9.70 23.59
N ALA A 351 13.09 8.69 24.13
CA ALA A 351 12.45 7.54 24.75
C ALA A 351 11.72 7.93 26.04
N ALA A 352 12.39 8.62 26.96
CA ALA A 352 11.85 8.92 28.30
C ALA A 352 10.85 10.07 28.31
N SER A 353 11.09 11.14 27.53
CA SER A 353 10.28 12.36 27.60
C SER A 353 9.21 12.43 26.50
N LYS A 354 9.40 11.72 25.38
CA LYS A 354 8.49 11.81 24.21
C LYS A 354 7.82 10.50 23.82
N THR A 355 8.29 9.37 24.34
CA THR A 355 7.79 8.03 23.97
C THR A 355 7.52 7.14 25.19
N PHE A 356 7.27 7.77 26.34
CA PHE A 356 6.84 7.11 27.57
C PHE A 356 5.58 7.79 28.11
N ASP A 357 4.61 7.00 28.60
CA ASP A 357 3.30 7.52 29.01
C ASP A 357 3.46 8.47 30.22
N PRO A 358 3.05 9.74 30.12
CA PRO A 358 3.15 10.69 31.23
C PRO A 358 2.42 10.21 32.49
N GLN A 359 1.35 9.41 32.35
CA GLN A 359 0.66 8.84 33.51
C GLN A 359 1.53 7.85 34.28
N LEU A 360 2.44 7.14 33.61
CA LEU A 360 3.40 6.24 34.24
C LEU A 360 4.51 7.00 34.97
N LEU A 361 4.98 8.12 34.40
CA LEU A 361 5.96 8.98 35.09
C LEU A 361 5.36 9.55 36.37
N ALA A 362 4.12 10.03 36.30
CA ALA A 362 3.39 10.56 37.46
C ALA A 362 3.14 9.50 38.53
N ALA A 363 3.04 8.23 38.15
CA ALA A 363 2.91 7.10 39.07
C ALA A 363 4.25 6.64 39.68
N GLY A 364 5.37 7.32 39.39
CA GLY A 364 6.68 7.00 39.95
C GLY A 364 7.39 5.81 39.29
N ALA A 365 6.92 5.35 38.13
CA ALA A 365 7.63 4.31 37.38
C ALA A 365 8.93 4.90 36.81
N ALA A 366 10.09 4.45 37.31
CA ALA A 366 11.39 4.77 36.74
C ALA A 366 11.70 3.76 35.63
N PRO A 367 11.59 4.13 34.35
CA PRO A 367 11.68 3.12 33.32
C PRO A 367 13.14 2.82 33.00
N GLN A 368 13.49 1.53 32.95
CA GLN A 368 14.73 1.13 32.33
C GLN A 368 14.60 1.32 30.82
N LEU A 369 15.20 2.38 30.30
CA LEU A 369 15.14 2.69 28.88
C LEU A 369 15.76 1.54 28.07
N PRO A 370 15.13 1.12 26.96
CA PRO A 370 15.80 0.22 26.02
C PRO A 370 17.05 0.93 25.51
N ALA A 371 18.11 0.15 25.24
CA ALA A 371 19.34 0.69 24.69
C ALA A 371 19.05 1.57 23.46
N ALA A 372 19.70 2.74 23.42
CA ALA A 372 19.62 3.70 22.33
C ALA A 372 19.79 3.00 20.97
N TYR A 373 18.98 3.37 20.00
CA TYR A 373 18.98 2.73 18.69
C TYR A 373 19.98 3.46 17.80
N ALA A 374 21.25 3.09 17.94
CA ALA A 374 22.24 3.51 16.96
C ALA A 374 21.79 3.06 15.57
N TYR A 375 21.62 4.02 14.65
CA TYR A 375 21.49 3.72 13.23
C TYR A 375 22.62 2.76 12.84
N SER A 376 22.25 1.56 12.41
CA SER A 376 23.18 0.47 12.11
C SER A 376 23.41 0.29 10.62
N GLY A 377 23.01 1.28 9.82
CA GLY A 377 23.20 1.27 8.38
C GLY A 377 24.57 1.72 7.95
N MET A 378 24.65 2.08 6.67
CA MET A 378 25.88 2.49 6.01
C MET A 378 26.60 3.53 6.84
N ARG A 379 27.86 3.27 7.21
CA ARG A 379 28.73 4.31 7.74
C ARG A 379 29.32 5.07 6.56
N HIS A 380 29.23 6.38 6.58
CA HIS A 380 29.85 7.17 5.53
C HIS A 380 31.38 7.04 5.55
N PRO A 381 32.04 7.08 4.39
CA PRO A 381 33.49 7.20 4.35
C PRO A 381 33.91 8.53 4.98
N PRO A 382 35.05 8.57 5.69
CA PRO A 382 35.55 9.80 6.30
C PRO A 382 35.94 10.86 5.28
N ASP A 383 36.01 12.13 5.73
CA ASP A 383 36.38 13.27 4.89
C ASP A 383 37.77 13.13 4.26
N ALA A 384 38.65 12.38 4.92
CA ALA A 384 39.97 11.99 4.43
C ALA A 384 40.36 10.61 4.99
N PRO A 385 41.25 9.86 4.30
CA PRO A 385 41.84 8.65 4.85
C PRO A 385 42.41 8.89 6.26
N GLY A 386 42.00 8.09 7.23
CA GLY A 386 42.44 8.21 8.63
C GLY A 386 41.62 9.15 9.51
N GLN A 387 40.63 9.88 8.98
CA GLN A 387 39.65 10.59 9.81
C GLN A 387 38.48 9.66 10.20
N PRO A 388 37.77 9.93 11.31
CA PRO A 388 36.51 9.25 11.58
C PRO A 388 35.44 9.70 10.56
N ALA A 389 34.52 8.79 10.25
CA ALA A 389 33.33 9.05 9.44
C ALA A 389 32.52 10.21 10.04
N ALA A 390 32.75 11.44 9.56
CA ALA A 390 32.30 12.66 10.22
C ALA A 390 30.93 13.16 9.74
N CYS A 391 30.11 12.28 9.15
CA CYS A 391 28.75 12.63 8.72
C CYS A 391 27.70 12.37 9.83
N ALA A 392 28.08 11.63 10.88
CA ALA A 392 27.24 11.33 12.05
C ALA A 392 27.76 11.98 13.35
N GLY A 393 28.85 12.75 13.29
CA GLY A 393 29.36 13.46 14.46
C GLY A 393 28.46 14.65 14.77
N PRO A 394 27.94 14.80 16.00
CA PRO A 394 27.14 15.96 16.34
C PRO A 394 28.00 17.22 16.22
N TRP A 395 27.52 18.22 15.48
CA TRP A 395 28.10 19.56 15.53
C TRP A 395 27.61 20.22 16.79
N THR A 396 28.52 20.79 17.57
CA THR A 396 28.13 21.50 18.78
C THR A 396 28.57 22.96 18.75
N ALA A 397 27.72 23.80 19.31
CA ALA A 397 28.03 25.20 19.55
C ALA A 397 27.43 25.60 20.90
N PRO A 398 28.19 26.27 21.79
CA PRO A 398 27.66 26.72 23.06
C PRO A 398 26.52 27.72 22.81
N PHE A 399 25.46 27.61 23.61
CA PHE A 399 24.40 28.62 23.56
C PHE A 399 24.94 29.98 24.01
N LEU A 400 24.42 31.06 23.42
CA LEU A 400 24.72 32.41 23.88
C LEU A 400 24.21 32.58 25.32
N PRO A 401 24.88 33.38 26.18
CA PRO A 401 24.38 33.69 27.52
C PRO A 401 22.99 34.32 27.51
N SER A 402 22.64 35.03 26.42
CA SER A 402 21.34 35.65 26.18
C SER A 402 20.24 34.66 25.78
N TYR A 403 20.58 33.40 25.47
CA TYR A 403 19.61 32.38 25.14
C TYR A 403 19.04 31.76 26.43
N ASP A 404 17.80 32.10 26.72
CA ASP A 404 16.99 31.69 27.87
C ASP A 404 15.95 30.60 27.51
N GLY A 405 15.96 30.12 26.26
CA GLY A 405 15.05 29.09 25.78
C GLY A 405 15.12 27.79 26.58
N PRO A 406 14.14 26.88 26.44
CA PRO A 406 14.01 25.68 27.25
C PRO A 406 15.25 24.79 27.14
N ARG A 407 16.16 24.91 28.11
CA ARG A 407 17.38 24.10 28.22
C ARG A 407 17.09 22.65 28.59
N ALA A 408 15.88 22.38 29.07
CA ALA A 408 15.42 21.06 29.48
C ALA A 408 15.45 20.09 28.29
N GLY A 409 16.54 19.32 28.19
CA GLY A 409 16.74 18.29 27.16
C GLY A 409 17.84 18.61 26.13
N LEU A 410 18.26 19.87 25.98
CA LEU A 410 19.34 20.25 25.04
C LEU A 410 20.70 20.46 25.73
N GLY A 411 20.73 20.71 27.03
CA GLY A 411 21.97 20.97 27.76
C GLY A 411 22.48 22.42 27.59
N SER A 412 23.80 22.61 27.67
CA SER A 412 24.46 23.93 27.58
C SER A 412 24.92 24.31 26.16
N GLU A 413 24.69 23.45 25.18
CA GLU A 413 25.14 23.62 23.80
C GLU A 413 24.05 23.18 22.83
N LEU A 414 23.96 23.86 21.69
CA LEU A 414 23.22 23.37 20.53
C LEU A 414 23.96 22.17 19.98
N ARG A 415 23.25 21.05 19.79
CA ARG A 415 23.77 19.86 19.10
C ARG A 415 22.98 19.69 17.81
N LEU A 416 23.67 19.69 16.68
CA LEU A 416 23.10 19.41 15.37
C LEU A 416 23.58 18.06 14.85
N THR A 417 22.75 17.42 14.05
CA THR A 417 23.08 16.28 13.21
C THR A 417 22.47 16.50 11.83
N ILE A 418 22.71 15.59 10.89
CA ILE A 418 21.96 15.57 9.63
C ILE A 418 20.80 14.59 9.76
N CYS A 419 19.58 15.03 9.48
CA CYS A 419 18.48 14.08 9.26
C CYS A 419 18.61 13.43 7.90
N ASN A 420 18.27 12.15 7.79
CA ASN A 420 18.07 11.46 6.51
C ASN A 420 19.28 11.43 5.57
N TRP A 421 20.51 11.67 6.04
CA TRP A 421 21.72 11.63 5.21
C TRP A 421 21.88 10.30 4.47
N TYR A 422 21.33 9.22 5.03
CA TYR A 422 21.40 7.87 4.50
C TYR A 422 20.34 7.58 3.42
N LEU A 423 19.42 8.51 3.15
CA LEU A 423 18.42 8.33 2.10
C LEU A 423 19.02 8.64 0.72
N PRO A 424 18.80 7.78 -0.29
CA PRO A 424 19.15 8.09 -1.67
C PRO A 424 18.58 9.45 -2.12
N SER A 425 19.39 10.34 -2.69
CA SER A 425 19.02 11.70 -3.09
C SER A 425 19.93 12.27 -4.19
N GLY A 426 19.44 13.29 -4.91
CA GLY A 426 20.17 13.99 -5.97
C GLY A 426 19.81 13.55 -7.39
N ALA A 427 20.37 14.26 -8.37
CA ALA A 427 20.15 14.00 -9.80
C ALA A 427 20.32 12.51 -10.19
N GLY A 428 19.38 12.01 -10.99
CA GLY A 428 19.24 10.63 -11.46
C GLY A 428 18.65 9.66 -10.43
N VAL A 429 18.43 10.08 -9.17
CA VAL A 429 17.84 9.20 -8.16
C VAL A 429 16.33 9.21 -8.29
N LEU A 430 15.76 8.13 -8.81
CA LEU A 430 14.31 7.92 -8.80
C LEU A 430 13.73 7.78 -7.38
N GLY A 431 12.45 8.15 -7.21
CA GLY A 431 11.68 7.85 -6.01
C GLY A 431 11.71 6.37 -5.65
N LEU A 432 11.72 5.49 -6.66
CA LEU A 432 11.90 4.04 -6.52
C LEU A 432 13.14 3.67 -5.67
N HIS A 433 14.29 4.32 -5.88
CA HIS A 433 15.51 3.99 -5.12
C HIS A 433 15.33 4.27 -3.63
N ARG A 434 14.80 5.44 -3.28
CA ARG A 434 14.62 5.78 -1.85
C ARG A 434 13.50 4.93 -1.23
N PHE A 435 12.43 4.65 -1.97
CA PHE A 435 11.35 3.78 -1.51
C PHE A 435 11.85 2.36 -1.18
N LEU A 436 12.56 1.71 -2.10
CA LEU A 436 13.13 0.38 -1.89
C LEU A 436 14.08 0.35 -0.68
N TRP A 437 14.86 1.41 -0.45
CA TRP A 437 15.72 1.53 0.72
C TRP A 437 14.92 1.61 2.03
N GLN A 438 13.86 2.41 2.04
CA GLN A 438 12.99 2.55 3.21
C GLN A 438 12.30 1.24 3.58
N VAL A 439 11.83 0.49 2.57
CA VAL A 439 11.25 -0.85 2.79
C VAL A 439 12.28 -1.77 3.41
N GLN A 440 13.50 -1.82 2.86
CA GLN A 440 14.60 -2.63 3.40
C GLN A 440 14.95 -2.23 4.84
N TYR A 441 15.05 -0.93 5.12
CA TYR A 441 15.33 -0.40 6.45
C TYR A 441 14.22 -0.74 7.47
N LEU A 442 12.95 -0.55 7.11
CA LEU A 442 11.85 -0.85 8.01
C LEU A 442 11.79 -2.35 8.35
N VAL A 443 11.95 -3.21 7.35
CA VAL A 443 12.03 -4.66 7.57
C VAL A 443 13.18 -4.99 8.52
N SER A 444 14.34 -4.37 8.32
CA SER A 444 15.51 -4.60 9.17
C SER A 444 15.39 -4.00 10.57
N GLN A 445 14.48 -3.04 10.79
CA GLN A 445 14.13 -2.56 12.13
C GLN A 445 13.08 -3.44 12.83
N GLY A 446 12.66 -4.53 12.18
CA GLY A 446 11.70 -5.49 12.73
C GLY A 446 10.26 -5.10 12.45
N PHE A 447 9.98 -4.39 11.35
CA PHE A 447 8.62 -4.18 10.86
C PHE A 447 8.25 -5.22 9.79
N TYR A 448 6.98 -5.59 9.77
CA TYR A 448 6.34 -6.02 8.52
C TYR A 448 5.96 -4.77 7.74
N VAL A 449 6.19 -4.78 6.42
CA VAL A 449 5.93 -3.60 5.58
C VAL A 449 4.82 -3.93 4.60
N ILE A 450 3.77 -3.13 4.59
CA ILE A 450 2.67 -3.23 3.63
C ILE A 450 2.88 -2.09 2.62
N LEU A 451 3.08 -2.43 1.36
CA LEU A 451 3.23 -1.44 0.28
C LEU A 451 1.83 -1.12 -0.23
N ASP A 452 1.37 0.09 -0.01
CA ASP A 452 0.01 0.49 -0.35
C ASP A 452 0.01 1.36 -1.60
N PHE A 453 -0.43 0.83 -2.73
CA PHE A 453 -0.64 1.67 -3.90
C PHE A 453 -1.82 2.60 -3.59
N HIS A 454 -1.49 3.83 -3.27
CA HIS A 454 -2.37 4.87 -2.79
C HIS A 454 -2.44 5.98 -3.83
N PRO A 455 -3.18 5.78 -4.93
CA PRO A 455 -3.29 6.77 -5.98
C PRO A 455 -3.74 8.13 -5.42
N THR A 456 -3.23 9.19 -6.02
CA THR A 456 -3.42 10.57 -5.54
C THR A 456 -3.81 11.54 -6.63
N SER A 457 -4.43 11.02 -7.70
CA SER A 457 -5.22 11.89 -8.56
C SER A 457 -6.08 12.77 -7.66
N ASP A 458 -5.92 14.09 -7.82
CA ASP A 458 -6.48 15.08 -6.93
C ASP A 458 -7.96 14.76 -6.73
N ALA A 459 -8.35 14.51 -5.48
CA ALA A 459 -9.72 14.18 -5.09
C ALA A 459 -10.75 15.25 -5.52
N THR A 460 -10.30 16.36 -6.09
CA THR A 460 -11.12 17.44 -6.65
C THR A 460 -11.74 17.09 -8.00
N ASP A 461 -11.13 16.20 -8.80
CA ASP A 461 -11.80 15.68 -10.00
C ASP A 461 -12.16 14.20 -9.81
N PRO A 462 -13.40 13.89 -9.40
CA PRO A 462 -13.86 12.50 -9.26
C PRO A 462 -13.85 11.72 -10.59
N ASN A 463 -13.63 12.39 -11.73
CA ASN A 463 -13.51 11.76 -13.05
C ASN A 463 -12.05 11.49 -13.46
N ALA A 464 -11.07 12.05 -12.75
CA ALA A 464 -9.66 11.77 -12.99
C ALA A 464 -9.25 10.50 -12.23
N ALA A 465 -9.66 9.34 -12.73
CA ALA A 465 -9.13 8.07 -12.24
C ALA A 465 -7.61 8.03 -12.47
N ASP A 466 -6.86 7.52 -11.49
CA ASP A 466 -5.44 7.22 -11.71
C ASP A 466 -5.33 6.26 -12.91
N PRO A 467 -4.39 6.48 -13.86
CA PRO A 467 -4.26 5.62 -15.03
C PRO A 467 -4.10 4.13 -14.69
N ASN A 468 -3.50 3.80 -13.54
CA ASN A 468 -3.38 2.42 -13.09
C ASN A 468 -4.73 1.85 -12.60
N ALA A 469 -5.65 2.67 -12.07
CA ALA A 469 -7.00 2.23 -11.76
C ALA A 469 -7.84 2.04 -13.04
N ALA A 470 -7.53 2.80 -14.10
CA ALA A 470 -8.18 2.71 -15.39
C ALA A 470 -7.74 1.51 -16.24
N ASP A 471 -6.47 1.11 -16.11
CA ASP A 471 -5.84 0.09 -16.96
C ASP A 471 -5.22 -1.04 -16.11
N PRO A 472 -5.87 -2.23 -16.06
CA PRO A 472 -5.34 -3.39 -15.35
C PRO A 472 -3.99 -3.90 -15.87
N ALA A 473 -3.69 -3.72 -17.15
CA ALA A 473 -2.41 -4.14 -17.72
C ALA A 473 -1.28 -3.21 -17.26
N LEU A 474 -1.55 -1.89 -17.23
CA LEU A 474 -0.61 -0.91 -16.69
C LEU A 474 -0.37 -1.14 -15.19
N LEU A 475 -1.44 -1.34 -14.40
CA LEU A 475 -1.34 -1.65 -12.98
C LEU A 475 -0.48 -2.90 -12.74
N ALA A 476 -0.72 -3.96 -13.51
CA ALA A 476 0.04 -5.20 -13.43
C ALA A 476 1.50 -5.02 -13.83
N ALA A 477 1.78 -4.31 -14.92
CA ALA A 477 3.14 -4.01 -15.36
C ALA A 477 3.92 -3.24 -14.28
N ASN A 478 3.30 -2.24 -13.67
CA ASN A 478 3.92 -1.43 -12.62
C ASN A 478 4.12 -2.20 -11.30
N TRP A 479 3.15 -3.02 -10.89
CA TRP A 479 3.32 -3.91 -9.74
C TRP A 479 4.39 -4.97 -9.98
N GLY A 480 4.42 -5.58 -11.17
CA GLY A 480 5.44 -6.55 -11.56
C GLY A 480 6.84 -5.94 -11.60
N ALA A 481 6.98 -4.72 -12.12
CA ALA A 481 8.23 -3.97 -12.10
C ALA A 481 8.70 -3.64 -10.68
N LEU A 482 7.81 -3.11 -9.82
CA LEU A 482 8.13 -2.81 -8.42
C LEU A 482 8.52 -4.07 -7.64
N TRP A 483 7.79 -5.17 -7.82
CA TRP A 483 8.10 -6.43 -7.13
C TRP A 483 9.38 -7.07 -7.67
N GLY A 484 9.59 -7.04 -8.99
CA GLY A 484 10.83 -7.41 -9.67
C GLY A 484 12.04 -6.66 -9.11
N ALA A 485 11.88 -5.36 -8.89
CA ALA A 485 12.87 -4.51 -8.23
C ALA A 485 13.16 -4.93 -6.78
N LEU A 486 12.13 -5.21 -5.98
CA LEU A 486 12.27 -5.69 -4.60
C LEU A 486 13.04 -7.02 -4.53
N VAL A 487 12.69 -8.01 -5.37
CA VAL A 487 13.31 -9.34 -5.32
C VAL A 487 14.78 -9.34 -5.76
N GLN A 488 15.21 -8.31 -6.50
CA GLN A 488 16.59 -8.10 -6.91
C GLN A 488 17.47 -7.49 -5.82
N LEU A 489 16.90 -6.97 -4.72
CA LEU A 489 17.69 -6.42 -3.62
C LEU A 489 18.60 -7.50 -2.99
N PRO A 490 19.88 -7.20 -2.68
CA PRO A 490 20.84 -8.20 -2.21
C PRO A 490 20.38 -8.99 -0.96
N SER A 491 19.67 -8.34 -0.04
CA SER A 491 19.16 -8.97 1.19
C SER A 491 17.75 -9.54 1.07
N TYR A 492 17.13 -9.55 -0.11
CA TYR A 492 15.70 -9.86 -0.23
C TYR A 492 15.37 -11.24 0.32
N LYS A 493 16.04 -12.28 -0.20
CA LYS A 493 15.78 -13.68 0.19
C LYS A 493 16.00 -13.93 1.68
N ALA A 494 17.05 -13.36 2.26
CA ALA A 494 17.43 -13.60 3.65
C ALA A 494 16.56 -12.80 4.65
N SER A 495 16.25 -11.55 4.30
CA SER A 495 15.72 -10.59 5.28
C SER A 495 14.35 -10.04 4.96
N MET A 496 13.87 -10.08 3.70
CA MET A 496 12.63 -9.41 3.28
C MET A 496 11.53 -10.36 2.80
N LYS A 497 11.88 -11.49 2.18
CA LYS A 497 10.91 -12.49 1.70
C LYS A 497 9.90 -12.83 2.80
N GLY A 498 8.60 -12.73 2.49
CA GLY A 498 7.50 -12.98 3.42
C GLY A 498 7.32 -11.93 4.54
N ARG A 499 7.98 -10.77 4.48
CA ARG A 499 7.79 -9.65 5.43
C ARG A 499 7.27 -8.38 4.79
N VAL A 500 7.27 -8.36 3.46
CA VAL A 500 6.67 -7.32 2.63
C VAL A 500 5.35 -7.87 2.08
N ILE A 501 4.30 -7.06 2.11
CA ILE A 501 2.96 -7.40 1.64
C ILE A 501 2.54 -6.35 0.61
N ALA A 502 2.09 -6.77 -0.58
CA ALA A 502 1.54 -5.85 -1.57
C ALA A 502 0.07 -5.53 -1.24
N ASP A 503 -0.30 -4.28 -1.03
CA ASP A 503 -1.69 -3.84 -0.93
C ASP A 503 -2.07 -3.10 -2.22
N LEU A 504 -2.83 -3.80 -3.07
CA LEU A 504 -2.81 -3.57 -4.52
C LEU A 504 -3.35 -2.22 -4.96
N ILE A 505 -4.35 -1.70 -4.26
CA ILE A 505 -4.98 -0.42 -4.53
C ILE A 505 -5.77 0.04 -3.31
N ASN A 506 -5.45 1.22 -2.78
CA ASN A 506 -6.13 1.81 -1.65
C ASN A 506 -7.55 2.25 -2.04
N GLU A 507 -8.55 1.77 -1.31
CA GLU A 507 -9.91 2.33 -1.32
C GLU A 507 -10.50 2.57 -2.72
N ALA A 508 -10.28 1.64 -3.66
CA ALA A 508 -10.60 1.82 -5.08
C ALA A 508 -12.02 2.37 -5.38
N SER A 509 -13.00 2.11 -4.50
CA SER A 509 -14.33 2.74 -4.52
C SER A 509 -14.32 4.26 -4.69
N LYS A 510 -13.31 4.97 -4.14
CA LYS A 510 -13.21 6.44 -4.23
C LYS A 510 -13.05 6.93 -5.68
N TYR A 511 -12.59 6.07 -6.58
CA TYR A 511 -12.48 6.31 -8.03
C TYR A 511 -13.63 5.68 -8.82
N GLY A 512 -14.70 5.27 -8.15
CA GLY A 512 -15.83 4.60 -8.78
C GLY A 512 -15.62 3.13 -9.12
N CYS A 513 -14.45 2.55 -8.84
CA CYS A 513 -14.17 1.13 -9.12
C CYS A 513 -15.23 0.21 -8.50
N GLN A 514 -15.76 -0.68 -9.33
CA GLN A 514 -16.73 -1.71 -8.94
C GLN A 514 -16.08 -3.09 -9.10
N TRP A 515 -16.57 -4.10 -8.40
CA TRP A 515 -15.96 -5.44 -8.50
C TRP A 515 -16.00 -6.05 -9.89
N ASP A 516 -17.16 -6.00 -10.54
CA ASP A 516 -17.49 -6.79 -11.73
C ASP A 516 -17.87 -5.94 -12.94
N VAL A 517 -17.77 -4.62 -12.84
CA VAL A 517 -18.05 -3.68 -13.93
C VAL A 517 -17.00 -2.57 -13.99
N THR A 518 -16.75 -2.09 -15.21
CA THR A 518 -15.95 -0.88 -15.45
C THR A 518 -16.82 0.36 -15.27
N CYS A 519 -16.32 1.40 -14.63
CA CYS A 519 -17.10 2.57 -14.20
C CYS A 519 -16.20 3.80 -14.03
N HIS A 520 -16.65 4.98 -14.48
CA HIS A 520 -16.01 6.29 -14.23
C HIS A 520 -14.50 6.29 -14.47
N GLY A 521 -14.07 5.68 -15.58
CA GLY A 521 -12.65 5.57 -15.90
C GLY A 521 -11.86 4.60 -15.02
N CYS A 522 -12.49 3.79 -14.18
CA CYS A 522 -11.88 2.68 -13.45
C CYS A 522 -12.30 1.33 -14.03
N ALA A 523 -11.34 0.42 -14.21
CA ALA A 523 -11.61 -0.94 -14.65
C ALA A 523 -12.33 -1.77 -13.57
N ALA A 524 -12.84 -2.94 -13.96
CA ALA A 524 -13.42 -3.87 -13.01
C ALA A 524 -12.37 -4.27 -11.97
N GLY A 525 -12.69 -4.06 -10.69
CA GLY A 525 -11.83 -4.32 -9.55
C GLY A 525 -11.32 -5.75 -9.47
N SER A 526 -12.15 -6.70 -9.89
CA SER A 526 -11.75 -8.10 -9.99
C SER A 526 -10.62 -8.34 -11.01
N GLU A 527 -10.62 -7.62 -12.12
CA GLU A 527 -9.55 -7.67 -13.12
C GLU A 527 -8.29 -6.96 -12.63
N LEU A 528 -8.43 -5.76 -12.04
CA LEU A 528 -7.31 -5.04 -11.42
C LEU A 528 -6.56 -5.92 -10.43
N VAL A 529 -7.29 -6.56 -9.52
CA VAL A 529 -6.71 -7.43 -8.49
C VAL A 529 -6.08 -8.69 -9.08
N ALA A 530 -6.75 -9.36 -10.03
CA ALA A 530 -6.22 -10.58 -10.64
C ALA A 530 -4.90 -10.30 -11.39
N ARG A 531 -4.89 -9.30 -12.29
CA ARG A 531 -3.73 -8.97 -13.12
C ARG A 531 -2.53 -8.53 -12.29
N ALA A 532 -2.74 -7.66 -11.29
CA ALA A 532 -1.65 -7.22 -10.42
C ALA A 532 -1.12 -8.36 -9.54
N SER A 533 -2.00 -9.23 -9.05
CA SER A 533 -1.58 -10.42 -8.29
C SER A 533 -0.71 -11.36 -9.12
N ASP A 534 -1.06 -11.59 -10.37
CA ASP A 534 -0.30 -12.46 -11.28
C ASP A 534 1.10 -11.89 -11.53
N ALA A 535 1.19 -10.60 -11.87
CA ALA A 535 2.47 -9.96 -12.13
C ALA A 535 3.42 -10.00 -10.91
N ILE A 536 2.88 -9.85 -9.69
CA ILE A 536 3.65 -10.01 -8.46
C ILE A 536 4.11 -11.47 -8.28
N ARG A 537 3.23 -12.44 -8.55
CA ARG A 537 3.54 -13.87 -8.36
C ARG A 537 4.49 -14.43 -9.41
N ASP A 538 4.50 -13.86 -10.60
CA ASP A 538 5.49 -14.18 -11.62
C ASP A 538 6.90 -13.84 -11.13
N ALA A 539 7.05 -12.74 -10.38
CA ALA A 539 8.31 -12.38 -9.72
C ALA A 539 8.56 -13.18 -8.43
N GLU A 540 7.52 -13.42 -7.62
CA GLU A 540 7.60 -14.21 -6.40
C GLU A 540 6.32 -15.02 -6.13
N PRO A 541 6.34 -16.34 -6.40
CA PRO A 541 5.14 -17.15 -6.30
C PRO A 541 4.50 -17.20 -4.92
N ASP A 542 5.24 -16.94 -3.84
CA ASP A 542 4.77 -17.01 -2.45
C ASP A 542 4.39 -15.63 -1.86
N ALA A 543 4.40 -14.56 -2.66
CA ALA A 543 4.15 -13.21 -2.18
C ALA A 543 2.78 -13.07 -1.50
N LEU A 544 2.76 -12.38 -0.37
CA LEU A 544 1.52 -12.02 0.32
C LEU A 544 0.91 -10.78 -0.32
N ILE A 545 -0.37 -10.87 -0.66
CA ILE A 545 -1.14 -9.84 -1.35
C ILE A 545 -2.36 -9.48 -0.51
N SER A 546 -2.43 -8.24 -0.07
CA SER A 546 -3.56 -7.59 0.54
C SER A 546 -4.47 -6.99 -0.52
N VAL A 547 -5.79 -7.15 -0.32
CA VAL A 547 -6.82 -6.63 -1.21
C VAL A 547 -7.81 -5.83 -0.39
N ASN A 548 -8.04 -4.59 -0.79
CA ASN A 548 -9.06 -3.69 -0.26
C ASN A 548 -10.46 -4.01 -0.82
N GLY A 549 -11.50 -3.68 -0.06
CA GLY A 549 -12.90 -3.80 -0.50
C GLY A 549 -13.30 -2.66 -1.43
N MET A 550 -14.26 -2.87 -2.32
CA MET A 550 -14.71 -1.80 -3.23
C MET A 550 -16.17 -1.92 -3.69
N GLY A 551 -16.66 -0.88 -4.37
CA GLY A 551 -17.90 -0.82 -5.15
C GLY A 551 -19.23 -0.80 -4.40
N GLN A 552 -19.26 -1.19 -3.12
CA GLN A 552 -20.53 -1.48 -2.41
C GLN A 552 -21.01 -0.37 -1.47
N ASP A 553 -20.26 0.71 -1.36
CA ASP A 553 -20.52 1.90 -0.53
C ASP A 553 -21.36 2.98 -1.23
N GLY A 554 -21.44 2.93 -2.56
CA GLY A 554 -22.24 3.85 -3.35
C GLY A 554 -21.53 5.14 -3.78
N ALA A 555 -20.25 5.33 -3.45
CA ALA A 555 -19.49 6.50 -3.91
C ALA A 555 -19.18 6.49 -5.41
N GLY A 556 -19.43 5.39 -6.12
CA GLY A 556 -19.26 5.31 -7.58
C GLY A 556 -20.32 6.03 -8.41
N GLY A 557 -20.92 7.12 -7.91
CA GLY A 557 -21.67 8.09 -8.72
C GLY A 557 -22.73 7.51 -9.66
N GLY A 558 -23.42 6.42 -9.28
CA GLY A 558 -24.47 5.80 -10.08
C GLY A 558 -24.06 4.63 -11.00
N CYS A 559 -22.79 4.19 -11.00
CA CYS A 559 -22.38 3.02 -11.79
C CYS A 559 -22.88 1.68 -11.24
N GLY A 560 -23.18 1.63 -9.94
CA GLY A 560 -23.90 0.52 -9.32
C GLY A 560 -25.37 0.91 -9.11
N PRO A 561 -26.35 0.05 -9.41
CA PRO A 561 -27.77 0.36 -9.17
C PRO A 561 -28.11 0.50 -7.68
N GLY A 562 -27.21 0.17 -6.77
CA GLY A 562 -27.36 0.56 -5.37
C GLY A 562 -26.12 0.42 -4.52
N ALA A 563 -26.34 0.58 -3.22
CA ALA A 563 -25.30 0.67 -2.21
C ALA A 563 -25.74 0.00 -0.91
N TYR A 564 -24.78 -0.58 -0.19
CA TYR A 564 -24.98 -0.95 1.19
C TYR A 564 -24.70 0.26 2.07
N ARG A 565 -25.75 1.02 2.43
CA ARG A 565 -25.61 2.23 3.25
C ARG A 565 -24.81 1.98 4.52
N GLY A 566 -23.88 2.88 4.80
CA GLY A 566 -22.93 2.72 5.89
C GLY A 566 -21.68 1.92 5.54
N MET A 567 -21.53 1.36 4.33
CA MET A 567 -20.26 0.78 3.91
C MET A 567 -19.26 1.91 3.63
N ASN A 568 -17.98 1.69 3.95
CA ASN A 568 -16.92 2.65 3.68
C ASN A 568 -16.17 2.24 2.41
N TRP A 569 -15.39 3.17 1.87
CA TRP A 569 -14.35 2.81 0.92
C TRP A 569 -13.42 1.77 1.56
N GLY A 570 -12.90 0.83 0.76
CA GLY A 570 -12.06 -0.23 1.31
C GLY A 570 -12.80 -1.36 2.04
N ASP A 571 -14.10 -1.25 2.38
CA ASP A 571 -14.82 -2.28 3.18
C ASP A 571 -15.74 -3.20 2.34
N GLY A 572 -16.02 -2.90 1.07
CA GLY A 572 -17.01 -3.64 0.28
C GLY A 572 -16.58 -5.05 -0.18
N PHE A 573 -16.92 -6.11 0.58
CA PHE A 573 -16.68 -7.53 0.20
C PHE A 573 -17.95 -8.40 0.17
N ILE A 574 -19.15 -7.85 0.19
CA ILE A 574 -20.41 -8.61 0.32
C ILE A 574 -20.61 -9.54 -0.90
N THR A 575 -20.64 -10.86 -0.66
CA THR A 575 -20.96 -11.88 -1.68
C THR A 575 -22.35 -12.50 -1.49
N ASN A 576 -23.09 -12.07 -0.46
CA ASN A 576 -24.38 -12.66 -0.14
C ASN A 576 -25.39 -12.42 -1.27
N LYS A 577 -25.80 -13.48 -1.98
CA LYS A 577 -26.73 -13.42 -3.12
C LYS A 577 -27.95 -12.53 -2.87
N LYS A 578 -28.64 -12.74 -1.75
CA LYS A 578 -29.87 -11.97 -1.44
C LYS A 578 -29.56 -10.49 -1.27
N THR A 579 -28.48 -10.15 -0.59
CA THR A 579 -28.05 -8.75 -0.40
C THR A 579 -27.59 -8.12 -1.71
N VAL A 580 -26.72 -8.80 -2.47
CA VAL A 580 -26.20 -8.36 -3.77
C VAL A 580 -27.34 -8.09 -4.74
N THR A 581 -28.24 -9.06 -4.95
CA THR A 581 -29.38 -8.91 -5.86
C THR A 581 -30.38 -7.85 -5.38
N LYS A 582 -30.72 -7.81 -4.08
CA LYS A 582 -31.70 -6.86 -3.54
C LYS A 582 -31.25 -5.41 -3.67
N LEU A 583 -29.96 -5.17 -3.43
CA LEU A 583 -29.40 -3.82 -3.39
C LEU A 583 -28.67 -3.44 -4.68
N GLY A 584 -28.60 -4.33 -5.67
CA GLY A 584 -27.88 -4.06 -6.91
C GLY A 584 -26.39 -3.77 -6.68
N LEU A 585 -25.75 -4.51 -5.77
CA LEU A 585 -24.33 -4.32 -5.45
C LEU A 585 -23.46 -4.98 -6.52
N SER A 586 -22.28 -4.41 -6.79
CA SER A 586 -21.21 -5.11 -7.49
C SER A 586 -20.73 -6.33 -6.69
N ASP A 587 -20.38 -7.42 -7.38
CA ASP A 587 -20.16 -8.73 -6.76
C ASP A 587 -18.69 -9.19 -6.77
N PRO A 588 -18.02 -9.29 -5.60
CA PRO A 588 -16.65 -9.79 -5.50
C PRO A 588 -16.51 -11.29 -5.72
N SER A 589 -17.58 -12.02 -6.05
CA SER A 589 -17.53 -13.48 -6.17
C SER A 589 -16.52 -13.98 -7.21
N PHE A 590 -16.22 -13.19 -8.26
CA PHE A 590 -15.15 -13.52 -9.21
C PHE A 590 -13.79 -13.57 -8.52
N LEU A 591 -13.44 -12.58 -7.69
CA LEU A 591 -12.17 -12.52 -6.98
C LEU A 591 -11.88 -13.82 -6.19
N PHE A 592 -12.89 -14.30 -5.47
CA PHE A 592 -12.75 -15.52 -4.68
C PHE A 592 -12.71 -16.79 -5.53
N ARG A 593 -13.39 -16.83 -6.69
CA ARG A 593 -13.27 -17.95 -7.63
C ARG A 593 -11.88 -17.98 -8.26
N TYR A 594 -11.35 -16.80 -8.59
CA TYR A 594 -10.02 -16.62 -9.13
C TYR A 594 -8.97 -17.25 -8.20
N SER A 595 -8.92 -16.78 -6.95
CA SER A 595 -7.95 -17.26 -5.96
C SER A 595 -8.15 -18.72 -5.52
N LEU A 596 -9.36 -19.26 -5.70
CA LEU A 596 -9.64 -20.68 -5.50
C LEU A 596 -9.11 -21.55 -6.66
N ALA A 597 -9.23 -21.06 -7.89
CA ALA A 597 -8.89 -21.82 -9.10
C ALA A 597 -7.37 -21.94 -9.29
N ASP A 598 -6.61 -20.88 -8.99
CA ASP A 598 -5.14 -20.85 -9.09
C ASP A 598 -4.44 -21.35 -7.81
N GLY A 599 -5.20 -21.58 -6.73
CA GLY A 599 -4.68 -22.00 -5.42
C GLY A 599 -4.10 -20.86 -4.58
N SER A 600 -4.20 -19.62 -5.05
CA SER A 600 -3.60 -18.46 -4.42
C SER A 600 -4.38 -17.89 -3.24
N ALA A 601 -5.50 -18.50 -2.87
CA ALA A 601 -6.26 -18.11 -1.68
C ALA A 601 -5.38 -18.09 -0.41
N ARG A 602 -4.26 -18.84 -0.41
CA ARG A 602 -3.24 -18.87 0.66
C ARG A 602 -2.20 -17.73 0.60
N GLN A 603 -2.35 -16.81 -0.32
CA GLN A 603 -1.51 -15.63 -0.46
C GLN A 603 -2.31 -14.35 -0.29
N GLN A 604 -3.64 -14.46 -0.23
CA GLN A 604 -4.54 -13.33 -0.19
C GLN A 604 -4.95 -12.97 1.24
N LEU A 605 -4.80 -11.70 1.58
CA LEU A 605 -5.35 -11.08 2.79
C LEU A 605 -6.47 -10.12 2.38
N LEU A 606 -7.59 -10.13 3.11
CA LEU A 606 -8.60 -9.08 2.99
C LEU A 606 -8.23 -7.92 3.90
N ALA A 607 -8.23 -6.71 3.35
CA ALA A 607 -7.94 -5.47 4.04
C ALA A 607 -9.13 -4.50 4.09
N PRO A 608 -10.15 -4.78 4.93
CA PRO A 608 -11.29 -3.88 5.10
C PRO A 608 -10.90 -2.60 5.85
N HIS A 609 -11.55 -1.48 5.52
CA HIS A 609 -11.35 -0.16 6.13
C HIS A 609 -12.59 0.29 6.92
N PRO A 610 -12.83 -0.25 8.12
CA PRO A 610 -13.94 0.21 8.95
C PRO A 610 -13.65 1.59 9.55
N TYR A 611 -14.56 2.52 9.30
CA TYR A 611 -14.73 3.83 9.90
C TYR A 611 -16.17 4.03 10.41
N PRO A 612 -16.38 4.91 11.41
CA PRO A 612 -17.70 5.30 11.90
C PRO A 612 -18.38 6.37 11.00
N SER A 613 -19.63 6.68 11.32
CA SER A 613 -20.40 7.80 10.76
C SER A 613 -19.74 9.16 10.95
N SER A 614 -18.99 9.36 12.04
CA SER A 614 -18.28 10.62 12.32
C SER A 614 -17.17 10.94 11.31
N ILE A 615 -16.67 9.92 10.61
CA ILE A 615 -15.67 10.05 9.53
C ILE A 615 -16.37 10.09 8.17
N THR A 616 -17.32 9.20 7.97
CA THR A 616 -17.92 8.93 6.65
C THR A 616 -19.11 9.83 6.30
N GLY A 617 -19.68 10.55 7.28
CA GLY A 617 -20.91 11.32 7.12
C GLY A 617 -22.18 10.47 7.01
N TRP A 618 -22.09 9.14 7.13
CA TRP A 618 -23.26 8.27 7.16
C TRP A 618 -24.16 8.56 8.37
N ALA A 619 -25.42 8.11 8.33
CA ALA A 619 -26.29 8.23 9.50
C ALA A 619 -25.76 7.39 10.69
N SER A 620 -25.73 7.96 11.89
CA SER A 620 -25.23 7.30 13.11
C SER A 620 -25.97 5.99 13.48
N ALA A 621 -27.17 5.77 12.95
CA ALA A 621 -27.88 4.50 13.08
C ALA A 621 -27.07 3.28 12.56
N TYR A 622 -26.17 3.50 11.58
CA TYR A 622 -25.29 2.47 11.04
C TYR A 622 -24.14 2.09 12.00
N ASP A 623 -23.84 2.93 12.99
CA ASP A 623 -22.83 2.67 14.01
C ASP A 623 -23.35 1.93 15.23
N SER A 624 -24.68 1.71 15.30
CA SER A 624 -25.23 0.86 16.35
C SER A 624 -24.54 -0.51 16.33
N LYS A 625 -24.26 -1.05 17.53
CA LYS A 625 -23.51 -2.30 17.68
C LYS A 625 -24.06 -3.44 16.81
N SER A 626 -25.38 -3.54 16.64
CA SER A 626 -26.01 -4.54 15.79
C SER A 626 -25.83 -4.27 14.30
N ALA A 627 -26.03 -3.02 13.86
CA ALA A 627 -25.86 -2.63 12.46
C ALA A 627 -24.40 -2.77 11.99
N ALA A 628 -23.46 -2.23 12.76
CA ALA A 628 -22.03 -2.30 12.46
C ALA A 628 -21.54 -3.76 12.38
N ARG A 629 -21.91 -4.61 13.36
CA ARG A 629 -21.57 -6.04 13.33
C ARG A 629 -22.16 -6.77 12.13
N LYS A 630 -23.40 -6.46 11.76
CA LYS A 630 -24.05 -7.05 10.58
C LYS A 630 -23.32 -6.65 9.31
N ARG A 631 -22.95 -5.37 9.17
CA ARG A 631 -22.14 -4.84 8.07
C ARG A 631 -20.81 -5.59 7.96
N TRP A 632 -20.05 -5.65 9.05
CA TRP A 632 -18.75 -6.35 9.07
C TRP A 632 -18.87 -7.84 8.83
N ASP A 633 -19.91 -8.51 9.35
CA ASP A 633 -20.15 -9.93 9.09
C ASP A 633 -20.43 -10.21 7.61
N LEU A 634 -21.21 -9.34 6.95
CA LEU A 634 -21.53 -9.46 5.53
C LEU A 634 -20.34 -9.17 4.64
N SER A 635 -19.51 -8.20 5.01
CA SER A 635 -18.29 -7.87 4.28
C SER A 635 -17.22 -8.96 4.50
N TRP A 636 -16.58 -8.99 5.67
CA TRP A 636 -15.35 -9.77 5.90
C TRP A 636 -15.47 -10.79 7.04
N GLY A 637 -16.32 -10.58 8.03
CA GLY A 637 -16.34 -11.40 9.25
C GLY A 637 -16.79 -12.84 9.03
N LYS A 638 -17.75 -13.09 8.13
CA LYS A 638 -18.11 -14.47 7.75
C LYS A 638 -17.00 -15.15 6.95
N LYS A 639 -16.31 -14.41 6.08
CA LYS A 639 -15.16 -14.90 5.30
C LYS A 639 -13.99 -15.26 6.22
N ALA A 640 -13.69 -14.42 7.21
CA ALA A 640 -12.67 -14.67 8.23
C ALA A 640 -12.91 -15.94 9.07
N ARG A 641 -14.14 -16.45 9.08
CA ARG A 641 -14.55 -17.67 9.79
C ARG A 641 -14.80 -18.86 8.85
N GLY A 642 -14.61 -18.70 7.54
CA GLY A 642 -14.94 -19.72 6.54
C GLY A 642 -16.43 -20.09 6.52
N LYS A 643 -17.31 -19.15 6.91
CA LYS A 643 -18.75 -19.34 7.00
C LYS A 643 -19.53 -18.66 5.88
N ASP A 644 -18.83 -18.03 4.95
CA ASP A 644 -19.46 -17.31 3.84
C ASP A 644 -19.62 -18.16 2.58
N ARG A 645 -20.45 -17.66 1.66
CA ARG A 645 -20.68 -18.26 0.35
C ARG A 645 -20.64 -17.19 -0.73
N LEU A 646 -20.29 -17.61 -1.93
CA LEU A 646 -20.38 -16.76 -3.12
C LEU A 646 -21.84 -16.47 -3.47
N SER A 647 -22.04 -15.53 -4.39
CA SER A 647 -23.36 -15.12 -4.88
C SER A 647 -24.14 -16.21 -5.61
N ASP A 648 -23.49 -17.30 -6.02
CA ASP A 648 -24.20 -18.51 -6.49
C ASP A 648 -24.95 -19.23 -5.36
N GLY A 649 -24.69 -18.90 -4.10
CA GLY A 649 -25.27 -19.50 -2.91
C GLY A 649 -24.77 -20.93 -2.60
N LYS A 650 -23.89 -21.49 -3.44
CA LYS A 650 -23.43 -22.88 -3.40
C LYS A 650 -21.96 -22.98 -3.03
N THR A 651 -21.12 -22.15 -3.63
CA THR A 651 -19.66 -22.18 -3.46
C THR A 651 -19.32 -21.59 -2.10
N LYS A 652 -18.64 -22.37 -1.25
CA LYS A 652 -18.14 -21.90 0.04
C LYS A 652 -16.90 -21.04 -0.19
N VAL A 653 -16.82 -19.91 0.50
CA VAL A 653 -15.57 -19.14 0.57
C VAL A 653 -14.70 -19.80 1.64
N PRO A 654 -13.44 -20.18 1.33
CA PRO A 654 -12.50 -20.60 2.36
C PRO A 654 -12.38 -19.55 3.45
N ARG A 655 -11.84 -19.96 4.59
CA ARG A 655 -11.44 -18.97 5.58
C ARG A 655 -10.39 -18.05 4.96
N ALA A 656 -10.60 -16.74 5.08
CA ALA A 656 -9.70 -15.72 4.58
C ALA A 656 -8.90 -15.10 5.72
N ALA A 657 -7.62 -14.80 5.48
CA ALA A 657 -6.85 -13.96 6.38
C ALA A 657 -7.40 -12.53 6.31
N VAL A 658 -7.52 -11.87 7.46
CA VAL A 658 -8.01 -10.48 7.54
C VAL A 658 -7.01 -9.63 8.31
N LEU A 659 -6.64 -8.51 7.71
CA LEU A 659 -5.83 -7.43 8.28
C LEU A 659 -6.71 -6.18 8.20
N LEU A 660 -7.14 -5.56 9.30
CA LEU A 660 -7.85 -4.26 9.13
C LEU A 660 -6.87 -3.24 8.55
N GLY A 661 -7.06 -2.84 7.29
CA GLY A 661 -6.12 -2.01 6.52
C GLY A 661 -6.06 -0.59 7.04
N GLU A 662 -7.21 -0.09 7.49
CA GLU A 662 -7.35 1.20 8.15
C GLU A 662 -8.50 1.17 9.15
N PHE A 663 -8.37 1.93 10.23
CA PHE A 663 -9.47 2.31 11.09
C PHE A 663 -9.07 3.52 11.93
N GLY A 664 -10.05 4.33 12.29
CA GLY A 664 -9.90 5.51 13.12
C GLY A 664 -11.27 6.04 13.53
N VAL A 665 -11.27 7.14 14.29
CA VAL A 665 -12.49 7.90 14.63
C VAL A 665 -12.19 9.38 14.52
N LEU A 666 -13.24 10.20 14.44
CA LEU A 666 -13.10 11.65 14.41
C LEU A 666 -12.41 12.12 15.69
N ASP A 667 -11.31 12.84 15.52
CA ASP A 667 -10.54 13.44 16.60
C ASP A 667 -10.61 14.98 16.48
N THR A 668 -11.47 15.55 17.32
CA THR A 668 -11.74 16.98 17.43
C THR A 668 -10.76 17.68 18.36
N GLY A 669 -9.67 16.99 18.76
CA GLY A 669 -8.60 17.55 19.55
C GLY A 669 -8.05 18.84 18.96
N ASN A 670 -7.70 19.81 19.83
CA ASN A 670 -7.11 21.06 19.38
C ASN A 670 -5.68 20.83 18.89
N ASN A 671 -5.56 20.59 17.58
CA ASN A 671 -4.30 20.24 16.95
C ASN A 671 -3.33 21.44 16.79
N THR A 672 -3.64 22.57 17.42
CA THR A 672 -2.79 23.77 17.49
C THR A 672 -2.18 23.97 18.89
N GLU A 673 -2.70 23.32 19.92
CA GLU A 673 -2.16 23.39 21.29
C GLU A 673 -0.81 22.70 21.39
N VAL A 674 0.27 23.44 21.59
CA VAL A 674 1.60 22.85 21.73
C VAL A 674 1.71 21.93 22.96
N ASN A 675 2.53 20.89 22.86
CA ASN A 675 3.07 20.15 24.00
C ASN A 675 2.10 19.33 24.85
N GLY A 676 1.09 18.70 24.23
CA GLY A 676 0.21 17.79 24.94
C GLY A 676 -0.39 16.67 24.08
N ASP A 677 -1.04 15.73 24.78
CA ASP A 677 -2.04 14.85 24.19
C ASP A 677 -3.32 15.67 24.02
N THR A 678 -3.60 16.04 22.77
CA THR A 678 -4.74 16.88 22.41
C THR A 678 -5.96 16.05 22.02
N THR A 679 -5.82 14.71 21.96
CA THR A 679 -6.87 13.80 21.48
C THR A 679 -8.20 14.05 22.17
N ALA A 680 -9.24 14.29 21.37
CA ALA A 680 -10.61 14.35 21.85
C ALA A 680 -11.54 13.69 20.84
N TRP A 681 -12.21 12.61 21.25
CA TRP A 681 -13.28 11.99 20.46
C TRP A 681 -14.57 11.90 21.27
N SER A 682 -15.70 11.77 20.59
CA SER A 682 -16.99 11.67 21.25
C SER A 682 -17.15 10.35 22.02
N ALA A 683 -18.12 10.29 22.94
CA ALA A 683 -18.47 9.03 23.61
C ALA A 683 -18.96 7.95 22.62
N ALA A 684 -19.64 8.37 21.54
CA ALA A 684 -20.11 7.47 20.48
C ALA A 684 -18.93 6.84 19.72
N ASP A 685 -17.91 7.63 19.39
CA ASP A 685 -16.67 7.16 18.74
C ASP A 685 -15.91 6.18 19.65
N GLY A 686 -15.77 6.50 20.93
CA GLY A 686 -15.19 5.60 21.92
C GLY A 686 -15.95 4.26 22.02
N GLN A 687 -17.29 4.30 22.00
CA GLN A 687 -18.12 3.11 21.98
C GLN A 687 -17.98 2.30 20.68
N TRP A 688 -17.86 2.99 19.54
CA TRP A 688 -17.65 2.37 18.24
C TRP A 688 -16.30 1.64 18.18
N LEU A 689 -15.22 2.28 18.62
CA LEU A 689 -13.87 1.65 18.71
C LEU A 689 -13.89 0.43 19.63
N SER A 690 -14.55 0.53 20.79
CA SER A 690 -14.71 -0.59 21.72
C SER A 690 -15.48 -1.75 21.06
N THR A 691 -16.51 -1.43 20.28
CA THR A 691 -17.32 -2.40 19.56
C THR A 691 -16.53 -3.09 18.46
N LEU A 692 -15.79 -2.34 17.64
CA LEU A 692 -14.93 -2.86 16.59
C LEU A 692 -13.81 -3.75 17.17
N SER A 693 -13.13 -3.31 18.22
CA SER A 693 -12.11 -4.10 18.92
C SER A 693 -12.66 -5.44 19.43
N LYS A 694 -13.80 -5.43 20.13
CA LYS A 694 -14.43 -6.65 20.66
C LYS A 694 -14.85 -7.58 19.52
N TYR A 695 -15.44 -7.04 18.46
CA TYR A 695 -15.84 -7.81 17.30
C TYR A 695 -14.64 -8.45 16.60
N THR A 696 -13.59 -7.67 16.34
CA THR A 696 -12.34 -8.10 15.71
C THR A 696 -11.68 -9.21 16.51
N ARG A 697 -11.52 -9.07 17.84
CA ARG A 697 -10.98 -10.14 18.68
C ARG A 697 -11.84 -11.40 18.71
N SER A 698 -13.17 -11.26 18.73
CA SER A 698 -14.07 -12.42 18.70
C SER A 698 -14.09 -13.15 17.35
N THR A 699 -13.79 -12.44 16.26
CA THR A 699 -13.86 -12.96 14.90
C THR A 699 -12.51 -13.48 14.41
N LEU A 700 -11.43 -12.74 14.68
CA LEU A 700 -10.06 -13.04 14.23
C LEU A 700 -9.20 -13.67 15.33
N GLY A 701 -9.65 -13.66 16.58
CA GLY A 701 -8.91 -14.15 17.75
C GLY A 701 -7.99 -13.10 18.38
N ALA A 702 -7.23 -13.51 19.40
CA ALA A 702 -6.31 -12.63 20.14
C ALA A 702 -5.20 -12.02 19.26
N ARG A 703 -4.88 -12.67 18.13
CA ARG A 703 -3.85 -12.30 17.17
C ARG A 703 -4.40 -11.60 15.93
N ALA A 704 -5.54 -10.92 16.07
CA ALA A 704 -6.08 -10.07 15.03
C ALA A 704 -5.02 -9.10 14.49
N SER A 705 -4.97 -8.95 13.17
CA SER A 705 -4.06 -8.01 12.52
C SER A 705 -4.79 -6.71 12.18
N TRP A 706 -4.15 -5.56 12.40
CA TRP A 706 -4.73 -4.25 12.15
C TRP A 706 -3.67 -3.16 11.95
N LEU A 707 -4.08 -2.10 11.26
CA LEU A 707 -3.31 -0.89 10.99
C LEU A 707 -4.16 0.32 11.37
N VAL A 708 -3.74 1.08 12.38
CA VAL A 708 -4.47 2.30 12.78
C VAL A 708 -4.15 3.43 11.80
N TRP A 709 -5.18 4.18 11.42
CA TRP A 709 -5.03 5.39 10.65
C TRP A 709 -4.99 6.61 11.59
N ALA A 710 -3.90 7.36 11.67
CA ALA A 710 -2.57 7.14 11.06
C ALA A 710 -1.45 7.43 12.06
N TRP A 711 -0.19 7.22 11.69
CA TRP A 711 0.92 7.85 12.40
C TRP A 711 0.79 9.38 12.35
N ASN A 712 0.48 9.88 11.15
CA ASN A 712 0.56 11.27 10.76
C ASN A 712 -0.41 12.22 11.49
N ALA A 713 0.10 13.32 12.04
CA ALA A 713 -0.73 14.33 12.70
C ALA A 713 -1.69 15.03 11.73
N ASN A 714 -1.30 15.19 10.46
CA ASN A 714 -2.03 15.93 9.43
C ASN A 714 -3.19 15.18 8.78
N SER A 715 -3.61 13.99 9.25
CA SER A 715 -4.91 13.47 8.84
C SER A 715 -6.01 14.44 9.30
N GLY A 716 -6.85 14.88 8.36
CA GLY A 716 -7.78 15.99 8.56
C GLY A 716 -8.85 15.71 9.62
N ASP A 717 -9.33 14.47 9.68
CA ASP A 717 -10.46 14.02 10.49
C ASP A 717 -10.02 13.12 11.66
N THR A 718 -9.14 12.14 11.45
CA THR A 718 -8.73 11.22 12.53
C THR A 718 -7.52 11.71 13.32
N ARG A 719 -6.79 12.69 12.77
CA ARG A 719 -5.43 13.05 13.22
C ARG A 719 -4.51 11.82 13.31
N GLY A 720 -3.40 11.93 14.04
CA GLY A 720 -2.36 10.90 14.11
C GLY A 720 -2.17 10.27 15.49
N ILE A 721 -1.26 9.29 15.55
CA ILE A 721 -0.60 8.81 16.77
C ILE A 721 0.38 9.85 17.30
N VAL A 722 0.97 10.65 16.41
CA VAL A 722 1.69 11.87 16.80
C VAL A 722 0.83 13.11 16.56
N GLY A 723 1.08 14.14 17.35
CA GLY A 723 0.45 15.44 17.26
C GLY A 723 1.16 16.44 18.17
N PRO A 724 0.69 17.69 18.25
CA PRO A 724 -0.30 18.26 17.36
C PRO A 724 0.21 18.39 15.91
N GLN A 725 -0.65 18.82 14.97
CA GLN A 725 -0.30 19.10 13.56
C GLN A 725 0.84 20.10 13.43
N THR A 726 0.96 20.99 14.42
CA THR A 726 2.01 22.00 14.48
C THR A 726 3.38 21.39 14.76
N THR A 727 3.49 20.39 15.65
CA THR A 727 4.80 19.89 16.13
C THR A 727 5.15 18.47 15.69
N TRP A 728 4.16 17.61 15.39
CA TRP A 728 4.37 16.18 15.08
C TRP A 728 5.11 15.37 16.14
N ARG A 729 5.18 15.92 17.34
CA ARG A 729 6.14 15.51 18.33
C ARG A 729 5.53 14.66 19.42
N GLU A 730 4.44 15.13 19.99
CA GLU A 730 3.81 14.51 21.15
C GLU A 730 3.05 13.27 20.72
N VAL A 731 3.26 12.20 21.47
CA VAL A 731 2.45 11.00 21.32
C VAL A 731 1.07 11.30 21.89
N GLN A 732 0.05 11.01 21.08
CA GLN A 732 -1.35 11.13 21.44
C GLN A 732 -1.75 9.95 22.34
N TRP A 733 -1.37 10.04 23.63
CA TRP A 733 -1.42 8.92 24.58
C TRP A 733 -2.82 8.35 24.81
N THR A 734 -3.87 9.16 24.68
CA THR A 734 -5.25 8.70 24.73
C THR A 734 -5.51 7.64 23.66
N LYS A 735 -4.98 7.83 22.44
CA LYS A 735 -5.02 6.82 21.36
C LYS A 735 -4.19 5.60 21.69
N VAL A 736 -2.93 5.80 22.11
CA VAL A 736 -2.03 4.68 22.42
C VAL A 736 -2.60 3.83 23.55
N ARG A 737 -3.11 4.41 24.64
CA ARG A 737 -3.76 3.68 25.74
C ARG A 737 -5.00 2.92 25.27
N ALA A 738 -5.81 3.50 24.39
CA ALA A 738 -6.94 2.80 23.79
C ALA A 738 -6.48 1.57 22.98
N LEU A 739 -5.40 1.70 22.21
CA LEU A 739 -4.79 0.60 21.46
C LEU A 739 -4.17 -0.47 22.37
N VAL A 740 -3.52 -0.09 23.47
CA VAL A 740 -2.97 -1.04 24.46
C VAL A 740 -4.10 -1.84 25.09
N ARG A 741 -5.12 -1.16 25.64
CA ARG A 741 -6.21 -1.80 26.39
C ARG A 741 -7.16 -2.61 25.50
N SER A 742 -7.50 -2.08 24.32
CA SER A 742 -8.54 -2.66 23.47
C SER A 742 -8.00 -3.42 22.28
N TRP A 743 -6.80 -3.10 21.81
CA TRP A 743 -6.28 -3.65 20.57
C TRP A 743 -5.02 -4.49 20.76
N GLY A 744 -4.53 -4.63 21.99
CA GLY A 744 -3.40 -5.50 22.32
C GLY A 744 -2.08 -4.98 21.75
N LEU A 745 -1.93 -3.66 21.60
CA LEU A 745 -0.65 -3.02 21.37
C LEU A 745 0.26 -3.21 22.61
N ARG A 746 1.56 -3.37 22.40
CA ARG A 746 2.54 -3.64 23.46
C ARG A 746 3.75 -2.70 23.37
N PRO A 747 3.63 -1.46 23.89
CA PRO A 747 4.76 -0.54 24.03
C PRO A 747 5.87 -1.11 24.91
N TRP A 748 7.09 -0.61 24.72
CA TRP A 748 8.32 -1.00 25.43
C TRP A 748 8.17 -1.04 26.94
N PHE A 749 7.47 -0.07 27.51
CA PHE A 749 7.27 0.01 28.95
C PHE A 749 6.38 -1.11 29.49
N CYS A 750 5.53 -1.76 28.68
CA CYS A 750 4.70 -2.87 29.16
C CYS A 750 5.53 -4.04 29.70
N ALA A 751 6.77 -4.22 29.22
CA ALA A 751 7.68 -5.24 29.75
C ALA A 751 8.43 -4.79 31.02
N ALA A 752 8.49 -3.48 31.27
CA ALA A 752 9.20 -2.89 32.40
C ALA A 752 8.31 -2.66 33.63
N LEU A 753 6.99 -2.70 33.47
CA LEU A 753 6.05 -2.47 34.57
C LEU A 753 5.95 -3.68 35.51
N PRO A 754 5.83 -3.46 36.84
CA PRO A 754 5.38 -4.49 37.77
C PRO A 754 4.06 -5.12 37.30
N ALA A 755 3.84 -6.40 37.57
CA ALA A 755 2.69 -7.15 37.05
C ALA A 755 1.32 -6.51 37.39
N GLY A 756 1.19 -5.90 38.58
CA GLY A 756 -0.01 -5.19 39.01
C GLY A 756 -0.28 -3.94 38.16
N ASP A 757 0.74 -3.12 37.95
CA ASP A 757 0.65 -1.91 37.13
C ASP A 757 0.40 -2.28 35.67
N ALA A 758 1.12 -3.27 35.15
CA ALA A 758 0.91 -3.79 33.80
C ALA A 758 -0.57 -4.14 33.53
N ALA A 759 -1.27 -4.76 34.49
CA ALA A 759 -2.70 -5.05 34.34
C ALA A 759 -3.55 -3.76 34.27
N ALA A 760 -3.30 -2.79 35.15
CA ALA A 760 -4.04 -1.52 35.19
C ALA A 760 -3.90 -0.70 33.88
N TYR A 761 -2.74 -0.78 33.23
CA TYR A 761 -2.47 -0.11 31.96
C TYR A 761 -2.93 -0.92 30.72
N GLY A 762 -3.47 -2.12 30.91
CA GLY A 762 -3.88 -3.02 29.82
C GLY A 762 -2.73 -3.79 29.18
N CYS A 763 -1.53 -3.75 29.77
CA CYS A 763 -0.38 -4.59 29.43
C CYS A 763 -0.55 -6.06 29.88
N GLY A 764 -1.61 -6.39 30.63
CA GLY A 764 -1.87 -7.72 31.23
C GLY A 764 -1.91 -8.92 30.28
N ALA A 765 -1.60 -10.10 30.86
CA ALA A 765 -1.20 -11.37 30.25
C ALA A 765 -2.05 -11.86 29.07
N GLY A 766 -1.42 -11.96 27.91
CA GLY A 766 -1.99 -12.62 26.72
C GLY A 766 -0.98 -12.85 25.58
N GLY A 767 0.27 -12.42 25.74
CA GLY A 767 1.35 -12.65 24.80
C GLY A 767 2.63 -12.05 25.34
N ALA A 768 3.76 -12.75 25.14
CA ALA A 768 5.07 -12.22 25.48
C ALA A 768 5.30 -10.86 24.78
N PRO A 769 6.00 -9.91 25.43
CA PRO A 769 6.44 -8.69 24.77
C PRO A 769 7.24 -9.04 23.52
N VAL A 770 6.98 -8.34 22.43
CA VAL A 770 7.48 -8.68 21.10
C VAL A 770 8.72 -7.83 20.76
N TYR A 771 9.80 -7.96 21.56
CA TYR A 771 11.07 -7.26 21.32
C TYR A 771 12.03 -8.02 20.44
#